data_AF-A0A355U473-F1
#
_entry.id   AF-A0A355U473-F1
#
_cell.length_a   1.000
_cell.length_b   1.000
_cell.length_c   1.000
_cell.angle_alpha   90.00
_cell.angle_beta   90.00
_cell.angle_gamma   90.00
#
_symmetry.space_group_name_H-M   'P 1'
#
loop_
_entity.id
_entity.type
_entity.pdbx_description
1 polymer ?
#
loop_
_entity_poly.entity_id
_entity_poly.type
_entity_poly.pdbx_seq_one_letter_code
_entity_poly.pdbx_strand_id
1 'polypeptide(L)'
;MQIQKRVLLLLSSLFVLASCRNTNQTSSGDLQTSSAQNKKMTVKATVGALYQYDLIDYSSFEVKDLSNNTAVVGFKVFYEGEELADKKDRILSFGKVKLSFEAEGYGTIILEINVKKSPRFNEELVIEQAPTKTSYKKGEAFSKEGLKVYDELTYTRADGQPVSQKEECLDYSIQIDGMDAANYVFQEENHTIRYALISAKGLDGSILTTSVPLTILSSVKNSTNPKYDDKEEQYKWETSEKKMKVRFSSSKKDVQKAYYSPDEVNLDFNLNSFMNKECTTFRQTPSLGEVPLLVIPVVLNGFEEQATEENHKKIESAFFGKSKEGEIPCSSLASYYYYSSFQQLKFTGAVTPYFNPVKEGFLGYSNPYNFSLDTPSSLANDALKWAKEKLSINLDDYDSDNDGYVDGVWLIYMEDPSNSFTGNVSAFWPFTSAASVARGTKENPALNTYSWAGAAHLYGKYGISSYLDTLGYDPHVLEHETGHLLGLNDYYSYDSNTAQDTYYSPLGKMDMMDKDFGDHNPYSKMLLGWIKPYVVLGDCEIEIPSSQIQNSVFLLPYDDKTYSTDEFGRIILNPFDEYLLLDYYSYSNLYKDTFEQNTFSYQFPTEEGGRLYHIDARALEYSNNSFFLPEDPDEVMTSSESFFRGITNTQSGERAESNYNVPGLNDYFDEVRWISKDGKKVDGNAAPSNSSLFKVGDSFSFDNYKNQFVNDKLDNGKNFSTTFKILSIV
;
A
#
# COMPACT_ATOMS: atom_id res chain seq x y z
N MET A 1 31.90 27.05 -28.55
CA MET A 1 30.59 26.49 -28.15
C MET A 1 29.68 26.62 -29.36
N GLN A 2 29.33 25.52 -30.02
CA GLN A 2 28.47 25.54 -31.20
C GLN A 2 27.04 25.28 -30.76
N ILE A 3 26.17 26.27 -30.95
CA ILE A 3 24.72 26.12 -30.74
C ILE A 3 24.20 25.22 -31.86
N GLN A 4 23.58 24.08 -31.53
CA GLN A 4 22.77 23.32 -32.48
C GLN A 4 21.59 24.20 -32.93
N LYS A 5 21.44 24.42 -34.24
CA LYS A 5 20.27 25.14 -34.76
C LYS A 5 19.10 24.15 -34.83
N ARG A 6 18.30 24.06 -33.75
CA ARG A 6 17.00 23.37 -33.77
C ARG A 6 16.01 24.17 -34.63
N VAL A 7 16.02 23.94 -35.96
CA VAL A 7 15.05 24.53 -36.90
C VAL A 7 13.69 23.85 -36.68
N LEU A 8 12.68 24.64 -36.30
CA LEU A 8 11.38 24.15 -35.86
C LEU A 8 10.25 24.69 -36.75
N LEU A 9 9.59 23.80 -37.49
CA LEU A 9 8.42 24.11 -38.31
C LEU A 9 7.35 23.02 -38.15
N LEU A 10 6.25 23.40 -37.48
CA LEU A 10 5.04 22.59 -37.32
C LEU A 10 4.11 22.75 -38.52
N LEU A 11 3.59 21.63 -39.04
CA LEU A 11 2.54 21.62 -40.04
C LEU A 11 1.20 22.04 -39.43
N SER A 12 0.64 23.17 -39.88
CA SER A 12 -0.79 23.47 -39.74
C SER A 12 -1.50 23.25 -41.07
N SER A 13 -2.60 22.49 -41.04
CA SER A 13 -3.35 22.12 -42.23
C SER A 13 -4.50 23.10 -42.51
N LEU A 14 -4.48 23.79 -43.65
CA LEU A 14 -5.67 24.45 -44.22
C LEU A 14 -5.57 24.65 -45.74
N PHE A 15 -6.67 24.39 -46.44
CA PHE A 15 -6.78 24.47 -47.91
C PHE A 15 -7.13 25.89 -48.39
N VAL A 16 -6.44 26.35 -49.45
CA VAL A 16 -6.88 27.12 -50.65
C VAL A 16 -8.23 27.91 -50.52
N LEU A 17 -8.30 29.24 -50.75
CA LEU A 17 -8.29 29.86 -52.09
C LEU A 17 -8.03 31.40 -52.12
N ALA A 18 -7.54 31.85 -53.27
CA ALA A 18 -6.96 33.16 -53.60
C ALA A 18 -7.88 34.40 -53.64
N SER A 19 -7.27 35.60 -53.53
CA SER A 19 -7.46 36.74 -54.47
C SER A 19 -6.55 37.96 -54.18
N CYS A 20 -5.82 38.45 -55.20
CA CYS A 20 -5.50 39.86 -55.54
C CYS A 20 -5.73 40.96 -54.47
N ARG A 21 -4.84 41.92 -54.13
CA ARG A 21 -3.77 42.72 -54.80
C ARG A 21 -3.03 43.51 -53.68
N ASN A 22 -1.95 44.29 -53.82
CA ASN A 22 -1.08 44.73 -54.93
C ASN A 22 0.31 45.11 -54.36
N THR A 23 1.35 45.25 -55.18
CA THR A 23 2.65 45.86 -54.79
C THR A 23 2.77 47.31 -55.26
N ASN A 24 3.48 48.16 -54.49
CA ASN A 24 4.25 49.27 -55.04
C ASN A 24 5.23 49.85 -54.00
N GLN A 25 6.53 49.60 -54.17
CA GLN A 25 7.53 50.68 -54.13
C GLN A 25 8.83 50.25 -54.82
N THR A 26 9.39 51.20 -55.56
CA THR A 26 10.60 51.08 -56.38
C THR A 26 11.78 51.77 -55.72
N SER A 27 12.98 51.21 -55.82
CA SER A 27 14.17 52.02 -56.13
C SER A 27 15.30 51.14 -56.69
N SER A 28 16.18 51.79 -57.46
CA SER A 28 17.17 51.22 -58.37
C SER A 28 18.58 51.15 -57.79
N GLY A 29 19.41 50.21 -58.27
CA GLY A 29 20.86 50.20 -58.09
C GLY A 29 21.51 49.25 -59.09
N ASP A 30 22.42 49.75 -59.93
CA ASP A 30 22.85 49.08 -61.17
C ASP A 30 23.87 47.94 -61.02
N LEU A 31 23.90 47.13 -62.09
CA LEU A 31 24.73 45.94 -62.28
C LEU A 31 26.25 46.18 -62.23
N GLN A 32 26.98 45.22 -61.66
CA GLN A 32 28.22 44.73 -62.25
C GLN A 32 28.12 43.22 -62.50
N THR A 33 28.10 42.83 -63.78
CA THR A 33 28.10 41.42 -64.20
C THR A 33 29.52 40.92 -64.41
N SER A 34 30.04 40.12 -63.47
CA SER A 34 31.08 39.14 -63.80
C SER A 34 30.41 37.86 -64.26
N SER A 35 30.54 37.53 -65.56
CA SER A 35 30.01 36.28 -66.11
C SER A 35 30.89 35.10 -65.71
N ALA A 36 30.75 34.63 -64.47
CA ALA A 36 31.31 33.35 -64.06
C ALA A 36 30.61 32.23 -64.85
N GLN A 37 31.38 31.37 -65.52
CA GLN A 37 30.85 30.10 -66.01
C GLN A 37 30.55 29.21 -64.81
N ASN A 38 29.31 29.25 -64.30
CA ASN A 38 28.89 28.37 -63.22
C ASN A 38 29.09 26.92 -63.66
N LYS A 39 30.01 26.23 -62.97
CA LYS A 39 30.19 24.80 -63.13
C LYS A 39 28.90 24.08 -62.77
N LYS A 40 28.64 22.96 -63.43
CA LYS A 40 27.53 22.08 -63.07
C LYS A 40 28.09 20.96 -62.21
N MET A 41 27.41 20.68 -61.10
CA MET A 41 27.66 19.48 -60.32
C MET A 41 26.57 18.43 -60.60
N THR A 42 26.68 17.28 -59.96
CA THR A 42 25.66 16.24 -59.83
C THR A 42 25.65 15.77 -58.39
N VAL A 43 24.46 15.56 -57.83
CA VAL A 43 24.29 15.05 -56.47
C VAL A 43 23.52 13.74 -56.55
N LYS A 44 23.97 12.73 -55.80
CA LYS A 44 23.27 11.45 -55.66
C LYS A 44 23.33 10.99 -54.20
N ALA A 45 22.21 10.51 -53.65
CA ALA A 45 22.25 9.81 -52.36
C ALA A 45 22.94 8.44 -52.50
N THR A 46 23.89 8.15 -51.62
CA THR A 46 24.57 6.85 -51.52
C THR A 46 23.73 5.83 -50.74
N VAL A 47 22.76 6.30 -49.96
CA VAL A 47 21.79 5.52 -49.17
C VAL A 47 20.39 5.55 -49.79
N GLY A 48 19.60 4.49 -49.59
CA GLY A 48 18.26 4.37 -50.20
C GLY A 48 17.16 5.21 -49.54
N ALA A 49 17.38 5.66 -48.30
CA ALA A 49 16.53 6.58 -47.55
C ALA A 49 17.33 7.15 -46.38
N LEU A 50 16.90 8.29 -45.83
CA LEU A 50 17.28 8.71 -44.48
C LEU A 50 16.19 8.28 -43.48
N TYR A 51 16.49 8.35 -42.19
CA TYR A 51 15.52 8.11 -41.12
C TYR A 51 15.24 9.39 -40.34
N GLN A 52 14.00 9.53 -39.89
CA GLN A 52 13.60 10.59 -38.98
C GLN A 52 14.44 10.51 -37.69
N TYR A 53 14.82 11.68 -37.16
CA TYR A 53 15.69 11.85 -35.98
C TYR A 53 17.18 11.47 -36.14
N ASP A 54 17.60 10.81 -37.24
CA ASP A 54 19.03 10.65 -37.53
C ASP A 54 19.71 12.01 -37.78
N LEU A 55 20.97 12.09 -37.35
CA LEU A 55 21.87 13.19 -37.72
C LEU A 55 22.21 13.10 -39.22
N ILE A 56 22.26 14.24 -39.89
CA ILE A 56 22.63 14.35 -41.30
C ILE A 56 24.12 14.07 -41.47
N ASP A 57 24.46 12.95 -42.09
CA ASP A 57 25.85 12.60 -42.47
C ASP A 57 26.09 12.92 -43.95
N TYR A 58 27.00 13.84 -44.25
CA TYR A 58 27.34 14.27 -45.61
C TYR A 58 27.90 13.14 -46.48
N SER A 59 28.44 12.06 -45.91
CA SER A 59 28.86 10.86 -46.65
C SER A 59 27.68 10.08 -47.26
N SER A 60 26.45 10.41 -46.86
CA SER A 60 25.20 9.97 -47.50
C SER A 60 25.01 10.56 -48.91
N PHE A 61 25.87 11.51 -49.34
CA PHE A 61 25.75 12.20 -50.62
C PHE A 61 27.05 12.16 -51.42
N GLU A 62 26.95 11.72 -52.68
CA GLU A 62 28.00 11.80 -53.68
C GLU A 62 27.80 13.09 -54.50
N VAL A 63 28.64 14.10 -54.26
CA VAL A 63 28.63 15.39 -54.99
C VAL A 63 29.85 15.46 -55.92
N LYS A 64 29.61 15.63 -57.23
CA LYS A 64 30.66 15.59 -58.27
C LYS A 64 30.51 16.68 -59.31
N ASP A 65 31.63 17.15 -59.88
CA ASP A 65 31.64 18.05 -61.04
C ASP A 65 31.22 17.27 -62.30
N LEU A 66 30.20 17.76 -63.01
CA LEU A 66 29.60 17.11 -64.18
C LEU A 66 30.58 16.99 -65.36
N SER A 67 31.57 17.88 -65.46
CA SER A 67 32.49 17.96 -66.59
C SER A 67 33.64 16.95 -66.53
N ASN A 68 34.06 16.56 -65.32
CA ASN A 68 35.24 15.73 -65.10
C ASN A 68 35.04 14.58 -64.08
N ASN A 69 33.85 14.45 -63.50
CA ASN A 69 33.46 13.39 -62.54
C ASN A 69 34.28 13.37 -61.23
N THR A 70 35.00 14.46 -60.91
CA THR A 70 35.74 14.61 -59.65
C THR A 70 34.83 15.06 -58.50
N ALA A 71 35.19 14.73 -57.26
CA ALA A 71 34.39 15.09 -56.09
C ALA A 71 34.42 16.60 -55.83
N VAL A 72 33.27 17.20 -55.53
CA VAL A 72 33.16 18.59 -55.06
C VAL A 72 33.36 18.60 -53.55
N VAL A 73 34.36 19.33 -53.08
CA VAL A 73 34.63 19.55 -51.66
C VAL A 73 34.03 20.88 -51.19
N GLY A 74 33.70 20.98 -49.90
CA GLY A 74 33.15 22.22 -49.33
C GLY A 74 31.72 22.56 -49.78
N PHE A 75 30.96 21.57 -50.23
CA PHE A 75 29.53 21.75 -50.48
C PHE A 75 28.76 21.95 -49.17
N LYS A 76 27.61 22.60 -49.26
CA LYS A 76 26.65 22.81 -48.17
C LYS A 76 25.31 22.18 -48.54
N VAL A 77 24.62 21.62 -47.56
CA VAL A 77 23.29 21.04 -47.70
C VAL A 77 22.29 21.98 -47.02
N PHE A 78 21.13 22.19 -47.64
CA PHE A 78 20.07 23.03 -47.10
C PHE A 78 18.73 22.31 -47.15
N TYR A 79 17.90 22.55 -46.13
CA TYR A 79 16.52 22.07 -46.06
C TYR A 79 15.61 23.25 -45.69
N GLU A 80 14.55 23.46 -46.48
CA GLU A 80 13.59 24.57 -46.33
C GLU A 80 14.22 25.98 -46.23
N GLY A 81 15.45 26.13 -46.71
CA GLY A 81 16.21 27.39 -46.75
C GLY A 81 17.28 27.53 -45.65
N GLU A 82 17.28 26.66 -44.63
CA GLU A 82 18.31 26.64 -43.58
C GLU A 82 19.45 25.67 -43.94
N GLU A 83 20.69 26.05 -43.63
CA GLU A 83 21.89 25.23 -43.82
C GLU A 83 21.95 24.12 -42.76
N LEU A 84 22.04 22.86 -43.20
CA LEU A 84 22.16 21.68 -42.35
C LEU A 84 23.64 21.33 -42.13
N ALA A 85 24.12 21.42 -40.90
CA ALA A 85 25.48 21.07 -40.53
C ALA A 85 25.70 19.55 -40.43
N ASP A 86 26.78 19.08 -41.04
CA ASP A 86 27.23 17.68 -40.99
C ASP A 86 27.36 17.18 -39.53
N LYS A 87 26.71 16.04 -39.27
CA LYS A 87 26.66 15.30 -38.00
C LYS A 87 26.13 16.11 -36.82
N LYS A 88 25.30 17.12 -37.08
CA LYS A 88 24.74 18.02 -36.04
C LYS A 88 23.25 18.26 -36.20
N ASP A 89 22.80 18.52 -37.42
CA ASP A 89 21.40 18.82 -37.67
C ASP A 89 20.63 17.57 -38.13
N ARG A 90 19.31 17.60 -37.94
CA ARG A 90 18.40 16.46 -38.14
C ARG A 90 17.25 16.88 -39.06
N ILE A 91 16.68 15.94 -39.81
CA ILE A 91 15.40 16.14 -40.49
C ILE A 91 14.31 15.49 -39.65
N LEU A 92 13.41 16.32 -39.11
CA LEU A 92 12.32 15.91 -38.23
C LEU A 92 11.04 15.55 -39.00
N SER A 93 10.91 16.03 -40.25
CA SER A 93 9.84 15.66 -41.17
C SER A 93 10.07 14.26 -41.77
N PHE A 94 9.01 13.65 -42.31
CA PHE A 94 9.08 12.34 -42.97
C PHE A 94 8.30 12.35 -44.30
N GLY A 95 8.66 11.43 -45.19
CA GLY A 95 8.18 11.38 -46.58
C GLY A 95 9.20 11.98 -47.56
N LYS A 96 8.69 12.56 -48.66
CA LYS A 96 9.52 13.16 -49.71
C LYS A 96 10.02 14.54 -49.29
N VAL A 97 11.32 14.66 -49.09
CA VAL A 97 12.03 15.89 -48.66
C VAL A 97 12.93 16.37 -49.79
N LYS A 98 13.00 17.69 -50.00
CA LYS A 98 13.88 18.31 -51.00
C LYS A 98 15.05 19.00 -50.30
N LEU A 99 16.25 18.60 -50.65
CA LEU A 99 17.50 19.20 -50.17
C LEU A 99 18.16 19.98 -51.30
N SER A 100 18.60 21.21 -51.03
CA SER A 100 19.42 21.99 -51.96
C SER A 100 20.90 21.89 -51.59
N PHE A 101 21.76 21.80 -52.60
CA PHE A 101 23.20 21.64 -52.49
C PHE A 101 23.90 22.81 -53.17
N GLU A 102 24.80 23.47 -52.46
CA GLU A 102 25.54 24.65 -52.95
C GLU A 102 27.05 24.47 -52.73
N ALA A 103 27.86 24.98 -53.66
CA ALA A 103 29.31 24.94 -53.58
C ALA A 103 29.92 26.11 -54.37
N GLU A 104 31.08 26.61 -53.95
CA GLU A 104 31.72 27.76 -54.57
C GLU A 104 32.03 27.52 -56.06
N GLY A 105 31.52 28.41 -56.92
CA GLY A 105 31.67 28.31 -58.38
C GLY A 105 30.73 27.32 -59.09
N TYR A 106 29.79 26.69 -58.37
CA TYR A 106 28.76 25.80 -58.92
C TYR A 106 27.36 26.40 -58.80
N GLY A 107 26.44 25.99 -59.68
CA GLY A 107 25.01 26.30 -59.52
C GLY A 107 24.31 25.35 -58.54
N THR A 108 23.36 25.87 -57.76
CA THR A 108 22.56 25.11 -56.79
C THR A 108 21.83 23.93 -57.43
N ILE A 109 21.84 22.76 -56.77
CA ILE A 109 21.13 21.55 -57.21
C ILE A 109 20.15 21.10 -56.14
N ILE A 110 18.96 20.67 -56.55
CA ILE A 110 17.94 20.10 -55.66
C ILE A 110 17.90 18.58 -55.85
N LEU A 111 18.03 17.83 -54.75
CA LEU A 111 17.80 16.40 -54.67
C LEU A 111 16.53 16.12 -53.86
N GLU A 112 15.61 15.34 -54.42
CA GLU A 112 14.48 14.79 -53.65
C GLU A 112 14.90 13.45 -53.05
N ILE A 113 14.78 13.32 -51.73
CA ILE A 113 15.07 12.11 -50.95
C ILE A 113 13.82 11.66 -50.19
N ASN A 114 13.80 10.40 -49.74
CA ASN A 114 12.77 9.88 -48.88
C ASN A 114 13.29 9.72 -47.44
N VAL A 115 12.61 10.33 -46.47
CA VAL A 115 12.90 10.23 -45.03
C VAL A 115 11.85 9.32 -44.40
N LYS A 116 12.26 8.20 -43.80
CA LYS A 116 11.33 7.24 -43.18
C LYS A 116 11.00 7.63 -41.75
N LYS A 117 9.71 7.62 -41.40
CA LYS A 117 9.20 7.90 -40.05
C LYS A 117 9.68 6.84 -39.04
N SER A 118 10.02 7.26 -37.82
CA SER A 118 10.24 6.34 -36.69
C SER A 118 8.91 5.73 -36.18
N PRO A 119 8.87 4.44 -35.81
CA PRO A 119 7.73 3.83 -35.12
C PRO A 119 7.77 3.99 -33.59
N ARG A 120 8.89 4.41 -32.99
CA ARG A 120 9.05 4.63 -31.53
C ARG A 120 10.03 5.78 -31.26
N PHE A 121 9.69 6.67 -30.35
CA PHE A 121 10.47 7.85 -29.99
C PHE A 121 10.21 8.20 -28.52
N ASN A 122 11.27 8.51 -27.77
CA ASN A 122 11.24 9.09 -26.44
C ASN A 122 12.39 10.11 -26.35
N GLU A 123 12.13 11.26 -25.76
CA GLU A 123 13.10 12.33 -25.50
C GLU A 123 12.83 12.86 -24.10
N GLU A 124 13.85 12.94 -23.24
CA GLU A 124 13.69 13.35 -21.84
C GLU A 124 14.89 14.14 -21.31
N LEU A 125 14.65 14.96 -20.27
CA LEU A 125 15.72 15.68 -19.58
C LEU A 125 16.18 14.92 -18.34
N VAL A 126 17.46 14.56 -18.33
CA VAL A 126 18.11 13.82 -17.25
C VAL A 126 19.10 14.72 -16.52
N ILE A 127 19.05 14.72 -15.19
CA ILE A 127 20.04 15.42 -14.35
C ILE A 127 21.18 14.45 -14.06
N GLU A 128 22.30 14.60 -14.76
CA GLU A 128 23.51 13.81 -14.53
C GLU A 128 24.26 14.28 -13.27
N GLN A 129 24.16 15.57 -12.96
CA GLN A 129 24.80 16.17 -11.79
C GLN A 129 23.91 17.28 -11.23
N ALA A 130 23.49 17.15 -9.97
CA ALA A 130 22.78 18.21 -9.24
C ALA A 130 23.70 19.43 -8.98
N PRO A 131 23.14 20.62 -8.64
CA PRO A 131 23.94 21.77 -8.27
C PRO A 131 24.84 21.48 -7.06
N THR A 132 26.00 22.13 -6.98
CA THR A 132 26.93 22.03 -5.84
C THR A 132 26.30 22.46 -4.51
N LYS A 133 25.26 23.31 -4.58
CA LYS A 133 24.46 23.75 -3.44
C LYS A 133 22.99 23.40 -3.65
N THR A 134 22.52 22.40 -2.91
CA THR A 134 21.10 22.02 -2.83
C THR A 134 20.46 22.42 -1.49
N SER A 135 21.22 22.98 -0.54
CA SER A 135 20.72 23.41 0.77
C SER A 135 20.94 24.91 1.00
N TYR A 136 19.90 25.61 1.44
CA TYR A 136 19.82 27.07 1.54
C TYR A 136 19.26 27.52 2.89
N LYS A 137 19.47 28.78 3.23
CA LYS A 137 18.85 29.47 4.39
C LYS A 137 18.06 30.69 3.92
N LYS A 138 17.18 31.21 4.78
CA LYS A 138 16.50 32.49 4.56
C LYS A 138 17.50 33.59 4.16
N GLY A 139 17.20 34.30 3.07
CA GLY A 139 18.01 35.37 2.51
C GLY A 139 19.13 34.91 1.59
N GLU A 140 19.35 33.60 1.40
CA GLU A 140 20.29 33.11 0.39
C GLU A 140 19.66 33.04 -1.00
N ALA A 141 20.44 33.33 -2.04
CA ALA A 141 20.03 33.17 -3.42
C ALA A 141 20.33 31.76 -3.94
N PHE A 142 19.50 31.25 -4.86
CA PHE A 142 19.73 30.00 -5.57
C PHE A 142 21.02 30.05 -6.41
N SER A 143 21.75 28.92 -6.46
CA SER A 143 22.90 28.73 -7.35
C SER A 143 22.72 27.47 -8.21
N LYS A 144 22.83 27.65 -9.53
CA LYS A 144 22.88 26.54 -10.50
C LYS A 144 24.29 25.98 -10.72
N GLU A 145 25.29 26.41 -9.96
CA GLU A 145 26.68 25.99 -10.14
C GLU A 145 26.81 24.46 -10.06
N GLY A 146 27.52 23.85 -11.01
CA GLY A 146 27.72 22.40 -11.10
C GLY A 146 26.53 21.57 -11.59
N LEU A 147 25.35 22.18 -11.81
CA LEU A 147 24.22 21.51 -12.45
C LEU A 147 24.59 21.09 -13.87
N LYS A 148 24.40 19.81 -14.20
CA LYS A 148 24.47 19.28 -15.57
C LYS A 148 23.19 18.56 -15.92
N VAL A 149 22.57 19.03 -16.99
CA VAL A 149 21.34 18.50 -17.56
C VAL A 149 21.70 17.92 -18.93
N TYR A 150 21.15 16.75 -19.24
CA TYR A 150 21.33 16.08 -20.53
C TYR A 150 19.97 15.88 -21.19
N ASP A 151 19.98 15.95 -22.51
CA ASP A 151 18.88 15.53 -23.38
C ASP A 151 19.16 14.08 -23.79
N GLU A 152 18.31 13.15 -23.33
CA GLU A 152 18.38 11.74 -23.69
C GLU A 152 17.31 11.39 -24.71
N LEU A 153 17.77 11.03 -25.91
CA LEU A 153 16.95 10.72 -27.07
C LEU A 153 17.08 9.23 -27.40
N THR A 154 15.95 8.52 -27.43
CA THR A 154 15.87 7.14 -27.92
C THR A 154 14.80 6.99 -29.00
N TYR A 155 15.12 6.28 -30.08
CA TYR A 155 14.18 6.00 -31.16
C TYR A 155 14.51 4.69 -31.88
N THR A 156 13.57 4.20 -32.68
CA THR A 156 13.80 3.05 -33.56
C THR A 156 13.82 3.52 -35.01
N ARG A 157 14.80 3.11 -35.81
CA ARG A 157 14.78 3.34 -37.25
C ARG A 157 13.70 2.47 -37.90
N ALA A 158 13.20 2.90 -39.05
CA ALA A 158 12.16 2.16 -39.79
C ALA A 158 12.63 0.82 -40.40
N ASP A 159 13.91 0.46 -40.24
CA ASP A 159 14.46 -0.87 -40.52
C ASP A 159 14.59 -1.77 -39.26
N GLY A 160 14.11 -1.28 -38.11
CA GLY A 160 14.08 -2.01 -36.83
C GLY A 160 15.30 -1.77 -35.92
N GLN A 161 16.30 -0.99 -36.35
CA GLN A 161 17.48 -0.73 -35.52
C GLN A 161 17.21 0.33 -34.44
N PRO A 162 17.46 0.06 -33.14
CA PRO A 162 17.35 1.07 -32.09
C PRO A 162 18.53 2.05 -32.13
N VAL A 163 18.28 3.29 -31.72
CA VAL A 163 19.28 4.34 -31.55
C VAL A 163 19.05 5.01 -30.19
N SER A 164 20.13 5.26 -29.45
CA SER A 164 20.16 6.03 -28.21
C SER A 164 21.27 7.07 -28.30
N GLN A 165 20.99 8.30 -27.87
CA GLN A 165 21.90 9.44 -27.91
C GLN A 165 21.69 10.27 -26.64
N LYS A 166 22.78 10.83 -26.11
CA LYS A 166 22.79 11.63 -24.89
C LYS A 166 23.72 12.83 -25.09
N GLU A 167 23.18 14.05 -25.01
CA GLU A 167 23.92 15.29 -25.25
C GLU A 167 23.67 16.29 -24.11
N GLU A 168 24.66 17.12 -23.78
CA GLU A 168 24.53 18.11 -22.70
C GLU A 168 23.55 19.21 -23.11
N CYS A 169 22.45 19.35 -22.37
CA CYS A 169 21.44 20.36 -22.60
C CYS A 169 21.92 21.70 -22.03
N LEU A 170 22.26 22.64 -22.91
CA LEU A 170 22.73 23.98 -22.53
C LEU A 170 21.63 25.06 -22.61
N ASP A 171 20.51 24.76 -23.28
CA ASP A 171 19.39 25.69 -23.51
C ASP A 171 18.16 25.24 -22.72
N TYR A 172 18.20 25.52 -21.41
CA TYR A 172 17.14 25.23 -20.46
C TYR A 172 16.87 26.43 -19.55
N SER A 173 15.60 26.61 -19.17
CA SER A 173 15.20 27.52 -18.10
C SER A 173 15.16 26.78 -16.75
N ILE A 174 15.34 27.50 -15.65
CA ILE A 174 15.07 27.01 -14.30
C ILE A 174 14.02 27.92 -13.66
N GLN A 175 12.97 27.34 -13.09
CA GLN A 175 11.98 28.06 -12.29
C GLN A 175 11.90 27.50 -10.87
N ILE A 176 11.60 28.35 -9.90
CA ILE A 176 11.28 27.99 -8.52
C ILE A 176 10.01 28.77 -8.16
N ASP A 177 8.97 28.08 -7.67
CA ASP A 177 7.63 28.64 -7.42
C ASP A 177 7.03 29.44 -8.61
N GLY A 178 7.30 28.98 -9.83
CA GLY A 178 6.86 29.65 -11.06
C GLY A 178 7.60 30.96 -11.40
N MET A 179 8.61 31.33 -10.61
CA MET A 179 9.49 32.48 -10.86
C MET A 179 10.83 32.04 -11.48
N ASP A 180 11.47 32.92 -12.25
CA ASP A 180 12.82 32.67 -12.79
C ASP A 180 13.84 32.49 -11.66
N ALA A 181 14.53 31.35 -11.66
CA ALA A 181 15.45 30.98 -10.59
C ALA A 181 16.72 31.84 -10.54
N ALA A 182 17.07 32.58 -11.61
CA ALA A 182 18.32 33.34 -11.71
C ALA A 182 18.50 34.42 -10.63
N ASN A 183 17.40 34.87 -10.00
CA ASN A 183 17.41 35.81 -8.87
C ASN A 183 16.52 35.34 -7.70
N TYR A 184 16.19 34.06 -7.63
CA TYR A 184 15.32 33.55 -6.57
C TYR A 184 16.06 33.57 -5.21
N VAL A 185 15.44 34.15 -4.20
CA VAL A 185 15.97 34.26 -2.83
C VAL A 185 14.97 33.65 -1.85
N PHE A 186 15.39 32.62 -1.12
CA PHE A 186 14.56 31.90 -0.15
C PHE A 186 14.12 32.83 0.99
N GLN A 187 12.84 32.81 1.37
CA GLN A 187 12.26 33.69 2.40
C GLN A 187 11.79 32.94 3.65
N GLU A 188 11.73 31.62 3.57
CA GLU A 188 11.18 30.70 4.56
C GLU A 188 12.10 30.55 5.78
N GLU A 189 11.51 30.53 6.98
CA GLU A 189 12.23 30.28 8.25
C GLU A 189 12.21 28.79 8.69
N ASN A 190 11.26 28.03 8.13
CA ASN A 190 11.04 26.62 8.45
C ASN A 190 11.78 25.70 7.48
N HIS A 191 11.89 24.42 7.84
CA HIS A 191 12.52 23.43 7.00
C HIS A 191 11.56 22.94 5.89
N THR A 192 11.76 23.45 4.68
CA THR A 192 10.84 23.27 3.54
C THR A 192 11.61 22.83 2.30
N ILE A 193 10.99 22.09 1.38
CA ILE A 193 11.53 21.88 0.02
C ILE A 193 10.98 22.95 -0.93
N ARG A 194 11.83 23.38 -1.87
CA ARG A 194 11.41 23.99 -3.13
C ARG A 194 11.99 23.20 -4.29
N TYR A 195 11.38 23.24 -5.46
CA TYR A 195 11.89 22.56 -6.64
C TYR A 195 12.46 23.56 -7.64
N ALA A 196 13.70 23.34 -8.07
CA ALA A 196 14.24 23.94 -9.28
C ALA A 196 13.70 23.13 -10.46
N LEU A 197 12.56 23.57 -11.00
CA LEU A 197 11.96 23.01 -12.21
C LEU A 197 12.81 23.43 -13.41
N ILE A 198 13.49 22.46 -14.00
CA ILE A 198 14.30 22.61 -15.20
C ILE A 198 13.43 22.27 -16.40
N SER A 199 13.38 23.16 -17.39
CA SER A 199 12.57 22.98 -18.60
C SER A 199 13.37 23.31 -19.85
N ALA A 200 13.27 22.47 -20.88
CA ALA A 200 13.85 22.70 -22.20
C ALA A 200 12.86 22.30 -23.30
N LYS A 201 13.18 22.63 -24.56
CA LYS A 201 12.30 22.34 -25.70
C LYS A 201 12.75 21.09 -26.45
N GLY A 202 11.89 20.08 -26.47
CA GLY A 202 12.11 18.83 -27.19
C GLY A 202 12.06 19.02 -28.72
N LEU A 203 12.59 18.04 -29.45
CA LEU A 203 12.64 18.01 -30.92
C LEU A 203 11.24 18.03 -31.56
N ASP A 204 10.24 17.40 -30.94
CA ASP A 204 8.84 17.44 -31.42
C ASP A 204 8.12 18.76 -31.09
N GLY A 205 8.76 19.64 -30.32
CA GLY A 205 8.22 20.91 -29.86
C GLY A 205 7.54 20.87 -28.49
N SER A 206 7.50 19.71 -27.83
CA SER A 206 7.10 19.58 -26.42
C SER A 206 8.02 20.36 -25.48
N ILE A 207 7.54 20.59 -24.26
CA ILE A 207 8.37 21.09 -23.15
C ILE A 207 8.76 19.87 -22.33
N LEU A 208 10.03 19.54 -22.36
CA LEU A 208 10.63 18.52 -21.50
C LEU A 208 10.90 19.15 -20.13
N THR A 209 10.62 18.42 -19.05
CA THR A 209 10.80 18.92 -17.68
C THR A 209 11.50 17.90 -16.78
N THR A 210 12.33 18.38 -15.87
CA THR A 210 12.96 17.62 -14.79
C THR A 210 13.15 18.54 -13.58
N SER A 211 13.53 18.05 -12.40
CA SER A 211 13.65 18.92 -11.23
C SER A 211 14.74 18.54 -10.23
N VAL A 212 15.25 19.55 -9.53
CA VAL A 212 16.19 19.40 -8.41
C VAL A 212 15.49 19.84 -7.12
N PRO A 213 15.46 19.01 -6.06
CA PRO A 213 15.00 19.44 -4.75
C PRO A 213 15.99 20.39 -4.09
N LEU A 214 15.49 21.48 -3.54
CA LEU A 214 16.23 22.53 -2.85
C LEU A 214 15.73 22.58 -1.40
N THR A 215 16.59 22.22 -0.46
CA THR A 215 16.28 22.15 0.96
C THR A 215 16.50 23.50 1.62
N ILE A 216 15.46 24.09 2.19
CA ILE A 216 15.63 25.21 3.13
C ILE A 216 15.94 24.62 4.52
N LEU A 217 17.05 25.05 5.10
CA LEU A 217 17.51 24.64 6.42
C LEU A 217 16.96 25.61 7.47
N SER A 218 16.15 25.07 8.39
CA SER A 218 15.69 25.82 9.56
C SER A 218 16.87 26.17 10.48
N SER A 219 16.72 27.26 11.24
CA SER A 219 17.58 27.59 12.38
C SER A 219 17.15 26.88 13.68
N VAL A 220 16.05 26.14 13.65
CA VAL A 220 15.52 25.37 14.78
C VAL A 220 16.30 24.07 14.93
N LYS A 221 16.71 23.76 16.16
CA LYS A 221 17.29 22.45 16.50
C LYS A 221 16.24 21.37 16.27
N ASN A 222 16.63 20.23 15.71
CA ASN A 222 15.78 19.03 15.66
C ASN A 222 15.09 18.81 17.00
N SER A 223 13.81 18.42 16.93
CA SER A 223 13.10 17.90 18.10
C SER A 223 13.90 16.77 18.74
N THR A 224 13.71 16.60 20.04
CA THR A 224 14.38 15.55 20.82
C THR A 224 14.14 14.16 20.23
N ASN A 225 15.05 13.23 20.51
CA ASN A 225 14.89 11.80 20.23
C ASN A 225 13.46 11.33 20.53
N PRO A 226 12.93 10.34 19.77
CA PRO A 226 11.66 9.70 20.08
C PRO A 226 11.58 9.35 21.58
N LYS A 227 10.49 9.76 22.21
CA LYS A 227 10.20 9.37 23.59
C LYS A 227 9.45 8.05 23.54
N TYR A 228 10.11 6.99 23.97
CA TYR A 228 9.44 5.72 24.28
C TYR A 228 8.39 5.99 25.37
N ASP A 229 7.11 5.71 25.11
CA ASP A 229 6.06 5.89 26.12
C ASP A 229 5.85 4.60 26.92
N ASP A 230 6.36 4.61 28.15
CA ASP A 230 6.28 3.51 29.10
C ASP A 230 5.12 3.65 30.11
N LYS A 231 4.39 4.77 30.08
CA LYS A 231 3.40 5.14 31.11
C LYS A 231 2.26 4.13 31.23
N GLU A 232 1.90 3.86 32.48
CA GLU A 232 0.76 3.03 32.87
C GLU A 232 -0.57 3.62 32.40
N GLU A 233 -1.45 2.72 31.93
CA GLU A 233 -2.81 3.05 31.51
C GLU A 233 -3.70 3.35 32.72
N GLN A 234 -4.58 4.36 32.63
CA GLN A 234 -5.35 4.87 33.78
C GLN A 234 -6.87 4.77 33.61
N TYR A 235 -7.35 4.16 32.52
CA TYR A 235 -8.78 3.96 32.30
C TYR A 235 -9.32 2.77 33.11
N LYS A 236 -10.56 2.89 33.58
CA LYS A 236 -11.24 1.85 34.37
C LYS A 236 -12.19 1.05 33.49
N TRP A 237 -11.74 -0.12 33.06
CA TRP A 237 -12.54 -1.08 32.31
C TRP A 237 -13.80 -1.49 33.08
N GLU A 238 -14.99 -1.29 32.49
CA GLU A 238 -16.24 -1.73 33.08
C GLU A 238 -16.42 -3.24 32.84
N THR A 239 -16.85 -3.99 33.87
CA THR A 239 -17.20 -5.40 33.73
C THR A 239 -18.60 -5.63 34.28
N SER A 240 -19.42 -6.40 33.57
CA SER A 240 -20.68 -6.86 34.14
C SER A 240 -20.43 -7.74 35.37
N GLU A 241 -21.06 -7.40 36.49
CA GLU A 241 -21.03 -8.23 37.71
C GLU A 241 -21.85 -9.53 37.56
N LYS A 242 -22.71 -9.60 36.53
CA LYS A 242 -23.58 -10.76 36.27
C LYS A 242 -22.81 -11.92 35.68
N LYS A 243 -23.37 -13.12 35.83
CA LYS A 243 -22.84 -14.35 35.23
C LYS A 243 -23.90 -15.10 34.45
N MET A 244 -23.50 -15.67 33.32
CA MET A 244 -24.34 -16.56 32.52
C MET A 244 -24.09 -18.01 32.92
N LYS A 245 -25.13 -18.69 33.39
CA LYS A 245 -25.10 -20.13 33.65
C LYS A 245 -25.72 -20.90 32.49
N VAL A 246 -24.97 -21.86 31.97
CA VAL A 246 -25.35 -22.68 30.81
C VAL A 246 -25.38 -24.16 31.21
N ARG A 247 -26.41 -24.88 30.76
CA ARG A 247 -26.44 -26.35 30.76
C ARG A 247 -26.10 -26.85 29.37
N PHE A 248 -25.15 -27.76 29.28
CA PHE A 248 -24.81 -28.49 28.06
C PHE A 248 -25.36 -29.92 28.14
N SER A 249 -25.69 -30.50 26.98
CA SER A 249 -26.05 -31.91 26.88
C SER A 249 -25.59 -32.47 25.53
N SER A 250 -25.01 -33.67 25.52
CA SER A 250 -24.44 -34.31 24.34
C SER A 250 -25.02 -35.71 24.11
N SER A 251 -24.96 -36.21 22.87
CA SER A 251 -25.25 -37.63 22.62
C SER A 251 -24.11 -38.56 23.06
N LYS A 252 -22.88 -38.04 23.25
CA LYS A 252 -21.71 -38.78 23.76
C LYS A 252 -22.01 -39.38 25.14
N LYS A 253 -22.02 -40.71 25.23
CA LYS A 253 -22.23 -41.45 26.50
C LYS A 253 -20.93 -41.74 27.25
N ASP A 254 -19.81 -41.87 26.54
CA ASP A 254 -18.56 -42.43 27.06
C ASP A 254 -17.40 -41.40 27.05
N VAL A 255 -17.65 -40.20 27.59
CA VAL A 255 -16.58 -39.21 27.82
C VAL A 255 -15.97 -39.37 29.21
N GLN A 256 -14.62 -39.43 29.27
CA GLN A 256 -13.88 -39.52 30.52
C GLN A 256 -14.12 -38.32 31.45
N LYS A 257 -14.41 -37.15 30.86
CA LYS A 257 -14.65 -35.88 31.55
C LYS A 257 -15.64 -35.05 30.74
N ALA A 258 -16.61 -34.41 31.42
CA ALA A 258 -17.65 -33.65 30.73
C ALA A 258 -17.18 -32.30 30.17
N TYR A 259 -16.17 -31.67 30.79
CA TYR A 259 -15.51 -30.46 30.28
C TYR A 259 -14.10 -30.30 30.86
N TYR A 260 -13.28 -29.44 30.25
CA TYR A 260 -12.01 -28.94 30.79
C TYR A 260 -12.13 -27.43 31.06
N SER A 261 -11.59 -26.94 32.18
CA SER A 261 -11.53 -25.51 32.45
C SER A 261 -10.35 -24.85 31.70
N PRO A 262 -10.33 -23.51 31.57
CA PRO A 262 -9.22 -22.78 30.95
C PRO A 262 -7.82 -23.11 31.50
N ASP A 263 -7.70 -23.40 32.81
CA ASP A 263 -6.45 -23.79 33.46
C ASP A 263 -5.94 -25.18 33.02
N GLU A 264 -6.87 -26.02 32.54
CA GLU A 264 -6.62 -27.39 32.08
C GLU A 264 -6.44 -27.47 30.56
N VAL A 265 -6.37 -26.30 29.89
CA VAL A 265 -6.10 -26.16 28.45
C VAL A 265 -4.69 -25.63 28.22
N ASN A 266 -3.95 -26.34 27.39
CA ASN A 266 -2.75 -25.85 26.72
C ASN A 266 -3.17 -25.23 25.38
N LEU A 267 -2.77 -23.97 25.15
CA LEU A 267 -2.99 -23.21 23.91
C LEU A 267 -1.66 -22.54 23.50
N ASP A 268 -0.56 -23.25 23.72
CA ASP A 268 0.77 -22.80 23.35
C ASP A 268 0.91 -22.78 21.81
N PHE A 269 0.11 -23.60 21.09
CA PHE A 269 -0.09 -23.50 19.64
C PHE A 269 -1.17 -22.47 19.29
N ASN A 270 -0.73 -21.24 19.05
CA ASN A 270 -1.52 -20.07 18.64
C ASN A 270 -0.85 -19.41 17.41
N LEU A 271 -1.30 -18.23 16.97
CA LEU A 271 -0.76 -17.56 15.78
C LEU A 271 0.77 -17.38 15.81
N ASN A 272 1.36 -16.93 16.92
CA ASN A 272 2.82 -16.77 17.05
C ASN A 272 3.55 -18.10 16.78
N SER A 273 2.99 -19.23 17.23
CA SER A 273 3.56 -20.56 16.98
C SER A 273 3.30 -21.05 15.56
N PHE A 274 2.13 -20.74 14.99
CA PHE A 274 1.76 -21.07 13.61
C PHE A 274 2.69 -20.40 12.59
N MET A 275 3.31 -19.26 12.90
CA MET A 275 4.30 -18.61 12.00
C MET A 275 5.56 -19.44 11.74
N ASN A 276 5.85 -20.45 12.56
CA ASN A 276 6.90 -21.43 12.30
C ASN A 276 6.45 -22.58 11.36
N LYS A 277 5.15 -22.67 11.07
CA LYS A 277 4.52 -23.61 10.12
C LYS A 277 4.12 -22.94 8.81
N GLU A 278 3.76 -21.66 8.85
CA GLU A 278 3.28 -20.88 7.71
C GLU A 278 4.25 -20.97 6.50
N CYS A 279 3.71 -21.41 5.35
CA CYS A 279 4.44 -21.68 4.12
C CYS A 279 4.85 -20.39 3.37
N THR A 280 4.18 -19.28 3.66
CA THR A 280 4.52 -17.96 3.12
C THR A 280 5.64 -17.29 3.91
N THR A 281 6.17 -16.19 3.35
CA THR A 281 7.17 -15.33 4.00
C THR A 281 6.55 -14.33 5.00
N PHE A 282 5.23 -14.37 5.23
CA PHE A 282 4.60 -13.53 6.24
C PHE A 282 5.10 -13.93 7.63
N ARG A 283 5.34 -12.96 8.51
CA ARG A 283 5.77 -13.11 9.92
C ARG A 283 5.05 -12.00 10.65
N GLN A 284 4.33 -12.38 11.69
CA GLN A 284 3.39 -11.53 12.39
C GLN A 284 4.09 -10.80 13.53
N THR A 285 3.60 -9.62 13.86
CA THR A 285 3.95 -8.93 15.10
C THR A 285 3.58 -9.82 16.29
N PRO A 286 4.45 -9.95 17.31
CA PRO A 286 4.12 -10.75 18.49
C PRO A 286 2.82 -10.30 19.16
N SER A 287 1.92 -11.24 19.47
CA SER A 287 0.62 -10.93 20.09
C SER A 287 0.64 -10.87 21.63
N LEU A 288 1.81 -11.02 22.25
CA LEU A 288 1.97 -11.12 23.71
C LEU A 288 3.22 -10.34 24.17
N GLY A 289 3.16 -9.77 25.38
CA GLY A 289 4.26 -9.04 26.00
C GLY A 289 4.22 -7.53 25.75
N GLU A 290 5.36 -6.87 25.97
CA GLU A 290 5.56 -5.47 25.59
C GLU A 290 6.19 -5.44 24.19
N VAL A 291 5.45 -4.91 23.21
CA VAL A 291 5.81 -5.02 21.78
C VAL A 291 6.03 -3.62 21.18
N PRO A 292 7.26 -3.28 20.76
CA PRO A 292 7.61 -1.97 20.21
C PRO A 292 7.20 -1.78 18.74
N LEU A 293 6.41 -0.75 18.45
CA LEU A 293 6.06 -0.33 17.09
C LEU A 293 6.89 0.87 16.64
N LEU A 294 7.48 0.78 15.43
CA LEU A 294 8.16 1.89 14.78
C LEU A 294 7.21 2.62 13.82
N VAL A 295 6.74 3.81 14.22
CA VAL A 295 5.81 4.61 13.41
C VAL A 295 6.58 5.69 12.66
N ILE A 296 6.50 5.69 11.32
CA ILE A 296 7.21 6.61 10.43
C ILE A 296 6.18 7.45 9.65
N PRO A 297 5.96 8.73 10.02
CA PRO A 297 5.16 9.66 9.23
C PRO A 297 5.86 10.00 7.90
N VAL A 298 5.21 9.74 6.77
CA VAL A 298 5.78 9.91 5.42
C VAL A 298 5.20 11.15 4.73
N VAL A 299 6.08 12.05 4.28
CA VAL A 299 5.71 13.26 3.54
C VAL A 299 6.02 13.04 2.07
N LEU A 300 4.96 12.73 1.30
CA LEU A 300 5.03 12.64 -0.15
C LEU A 300 5.08 14.04 -0.80
N ASN A 301 5.55 14.10 -2.04
CA ASN A 301 5.66 15.35 -2.78
C ASN A 301 4.29 15.99 -3.03
N GLY A 302 4.15 17.28 -2.69
CA GLY A 302 2.89 18.02 -2.78
C GLY A 302 2.13 18.11 -1.45
N PHE A 303 2.63 17.46 -0.39
CA PHE A 303 1.98 17.36 0.92
C PHE A 303 2.81 17.93 2.07
N GLU A 304 3.89 18.65 1.76
CA GLU A 304 4.78 19.24 2.74
C GLU A 304 4.06 20.18 3.74
N GLU A 305 2.94 20.79 3.35
CA GLU A 305 2.14 21.65 4.23
C GLU A 305 1.38 20.88 5.33
N GLN A 306 1.12 19.58 5.14
CA GLN A 306 0.46 18.74 6.14
C GLN A 306 1.42 18.29 7.26
N ALA A 307 2.74 18.41 7.05
CA ALA A 307 3.79 17.93 7.95
C ALA A 307 4.02 18.87 9.15
N THR A 308 2.98 19.16 9.92
CA THR A 308 2.99 20.10 11.06
C THR A 308 3.31 19.40 12.38
N GLU A 309 3.76 20.15 13.39
CA GLU A 309 3.90 19.63 14.77
C GLU A 309 2.56 19.22 15.40
N GLU A 310 1.45 19.81 14.97
CA GLU A 310 0.12 19.46 15.45
C GLU A 310 -0.30 18.09 14.93
N ASN A 311 -0.16 17.86 13.62
CA ASN A 311 -0.47 16.60 12.99
C ASN A 311 0.46 15.48 13.48
N HIS A 312 1.73 15.78 13.74
CA HIS A 312 2.67 14.83 14.35
C HIS A 312 2.18 14.34 15.73
N LYS A 313 1.72 15.27 16.58
CA LYS A 313 1.12 14.94 17.89
C LYS A 313 -0.19 14.17 17.77
N LYS A 314 -0.98 14.38 16.72
CA LYS A 314 -2.19 13.56 16.45
C LYS A 314 -1.81 12.11 16.13
N ILE A 315 -0.76 11.89 15.33
CA ILE A 315 -0.22 10.55 15.07
C ILE A 315 0.30 9.93 16.38
N GLU A 316 1.12 10.65 17.14
CA GLU A 316 1.63 10.19 18.46
C GLU A 316 0.49 9.82 19.42
N SER A 317 -0.61 10.59 19.42
CA SER A 317 -1.78 10.32 20.25
C SER A 317 -2.62 9.14 19.75
N ALA A 318 -2.81 9.01 18.44
CA ALA A 318 -3.57 7.89 17.85
C ALA A 318 -2.89 6.53 18.07
N PHE A 319 -1.56 6.49 18.09
CA PHE A 319 -0.81 5.27 18.40
C PHE A 319 -0.65 5.01 19.90
N PHE A 320 -0.19 6.02 20.66
CA PHE A 320 0.32 5.83 22.03
C PHE A 320 -0.38 6.67 23.10
N GLY A 321 -1.45 7.40 22.73
CA GLY A 321 -2.30 8.14 23.67
C GLY A 321 -2.82 7.25 24.80
N LYS A 322 -3.09 7.85 25.95
CA LYS A 322 -3.57 7.13 27.15
C LYS A 322 -4.99 7.55 27.45
N SER A 323 -5.86 6.57 27.63
CA SER A 323 -7.25 6.76 28.03
C SER A 323 -7.31 7.15 29.51
N LYS A 324 -8.21 8.08 29.87
CA LYS A 324 -8.41 8.53 31.26
C LYS A 324 -9.85 8.30 31.71
N GLU A 325 -10.04 8.24 33.02
CA GLU A 325 -11.38 8.17 33.61
C GLU A 325 -12.23 9.39 33.17
N GLY A 326 -13.38 9.13 32.53
CA GLY A 326 -14.29 10.15 32.00
C GLY A 326 -13.96 10.63 30.57
N GLU A 327 -12.92 10.12 29.94
CA GLU A 327 -12.66 10.27 28.49
C GLU A 327 -13.22 9.05 27.72
N ILE A 328 -13.13 9.11 26.39
CA ILE A 328 -13.39 7.99 25.48
C ILE A 328 -12.50 6.78 25.88
N PRO A 329 -13.07 5.59 26.12
CA PRO A 329 -12.30 4.36 26.33
C PRO A 329 -11.42 4.05 25.11
N CYS A 330 -10.21 3.52 25.32
CA CYS A 330 -9.35 3.07 24.22
C CYS A 330 -9.08 4.13 23.15
N SER A 331 -8.78 5.37 23.58
CA SER A 331 -8.52 6.51 22.68
C SER A 331 -7.24 6.41 21.83
N SER A 332 -6.63 5.23 21.73
CA SER A 332 -5.46 4.93 20.90
C SER A 332 -5.32 3.43 20.64
N LEU A 333 -4.60 3.07 19.59
CA LEU A 333 -4.21 1.70 19.27
C LEU A 333 -3.59 0.98 20.48
N ALA A 334 -2.64 1.62 21.19
CA ALA A 334 -2.00 1.00 22.35
C ALA A 334 -3.00 0.75 23.49
N SER A 335 -3.95 1.67 23.71
CA SER A 335 -5.01 1.47 24.72
C SER A 335 -5.97 0.36 24.30
N TYR A 336 -6.41 0.33 23.04
CA TYR A 336 -7.30 -0.69 22.49
C TYR A 336 -6.75 -2.10 22.72
N TYR A 337 -5.53 -2.35 22.26
CA TYR A 337 -4.91 -3.68 22.38
C TYR A 337 -4.59 -4.04 23.83
N TYR A 338 -4.25 -3.08 24.68
CA TYR A 338 -4.04 -3.33 26.11
C TYR A 338 -5.31 -3.85 26.80
N TYR A 339 -6.48 -3.28 26.52
CA TYR A 339 -7.73 -3.76 27.11
C TYR A 339 -8.30 -4.99 26.40
N SER A 340 -8.30 -5.03 25.07
CA SER A 340 -8.80 -6.18 24.30
C SER A 340 -8.03 -7.47 24.62
N SER A 341 -6.71 -7.37 24.82
CA SER A 341 -5.85 -8.51 25.22
C SER A 341 -5.91 -8.89 26.69
N PHE A 342 -6.73 -8.23 27.51
CA PHE A 342 -6.70 -8.39 28.98
C PHE A 342 -5.31 -8.15 29.58
N GLN A 343 -4.61 -7.11 29.11
CA GLN A 343 -3.29 -6.68 29.55
C GLN A 343 -2.15 -7.65 29.19
N GLN A 344 -2.38 -8.59 28.27
CA GLN A 344 -1.35 -9.54 27.80
C GLN A 344 -0.51 -9.01 26.65
N LEU A 345 -1.01 -8.02 25.91
CA LEU A 345 -0.27 -7.26 24.90
C LEU A 345 -0.26 -5.79 25.29
N LYS A 346 0.93 -5.18 25.26
CA LYS A 346 1.13 -3.74 25.47
C LYS A 346 2.00 -3.21 24.33
N PHE A 347 1.38 -2.51 23.39
CA PHE A 347 2.16 -1.81 22.37
C PHE A 347 2.90 -0.61 22.98
N THR A 348 4.17 -0.52 22.64
CA THR A 348 5.10 0.56 22.99
C THR A 348 5.78 1.07 21.71
N GLY A 349 6.85 1.86 21.83
CA GLY A 349 7.61 2.34 20.68
C GLY A 349 7.54 3.86 20.56
N ALA A 350 7.62 4.37 19.33
CA ALA A 350 7.63 5.80 19.10
C ALA A 350 7.30 6.21 17.66
N VAL A 351 6.90 7.48 17.50
CA VAL A 351 6.75 8.15 16.20
C VAL A 351 8.04 8.89 15.85
N THR A 352 8.63 8.59 14.69
CA THR A 352 9.81 9.31 14.19
C THR A 352 9.46 10.74 13.79
N PRO A 353 10.46 11.64 13.59
CA PRO A 353 10.27 12.80 12.73
C PRO A 353 9.72 12.41 11.35
N TYR A 354 9.20 13.38 10.61
CA TYR A 354 8.71 13.15 9.24
C TYR A 354 9.82 12.66 8.29
N PHE A 355 9.62 11.48 7.70
CA PHE A 355 10.40 10.99 6.58
C PHE A 355 9.87 11.59 5.27
N ASN A 356 10.68 12.33 4.52
CA ASN A 356 10.35 12.69 3.14
C ASN A 356 11.35 11.97 2.23
N PRO A 357 10.92 10.93 1.48
CA PRO A 357 11.85 10.10 0.71
C PRO A 357 12.68 10.90 -0.29
N VAL A 358 12.08 11.86 -0.98
CA VAL A 358 12.77 12.69 -1.98
C VAL A 358 13.80 13.61 -1.33
N LYS A 359 13.47 14.19 -0.18
CA LYS A 359 14.38 15.02 0.65
C LYS A 359 15.62 14.26 1.11
N GLU A 360 15.46 12.96 1.34
CA GLU A 360 16.51 12.04 1.80
C GLU A 360 17.27 11.35 0.66
N GLY A 361 16.91 11.65 -0.61
CA GLY A 361 17.61 11.18 -1.81
C GLY A 361 16.97 9.97 -2.51
N PHE A 362 15.84 9.46 -2.01
CA PHE A 362 15.08 8.38 -2.62
C PHE A 362 14.17 8.92 -3.75
N LEU A 363 14.78 9.30 -4.87
CA LEU A 363 14.09 10.01 -5.97
C LEU A 363 13.01 9.19 -6.70
N GLY A 364 12.99 7.86 -6.53
CA GLY A 364 11.98 6.96 -7.12
C GLY A 364 10.53 7.27 -6.67
N TYR A 365 10.37 7.92 -5.51
CA TYR A 365 9.08 8.28 -4.93
C TYR A 365 8.64 9.72 -5.26
N SER A 366 9.26 10.37 -6.25
CA SER A 366 9.03 11.79 -6.55
C SER A 366 7.69 12.12 -7.22
N ASN A 367 6.96 11.12 -7.71
CA ASN A 367 5.63 11.28 -8.28
C ASN A 367 4.65 10.25 -7.68
N PRO A 368 3.85 10.62 -6.66
CA PRO A 368 2.85 9.74 -6.03
C PRO A 368 1.88 9.10 -7.03
N TYR A 369 1.57 9.80 -8.13
CA TYR A 369 0.67 9.32 -9.18
C TYR A 369 1.11 8.00 -9.84
N ASN A 370 2.40 7.69 -9.79
CA ASN A 370 2.98 6.47 -10.36
C ASN A 370 3.01 5.28 -9.38
N PHE A 371 2.47 5.41 -8.16
CA PHE A 371 2.57 4.36 -7.15
C PHE A 371 1.73 3.12 -7.54
N SER A 372 2.39 1.97 -7.57
CA SER A 372 1.77 0.65 -7.59
C SER A 372 1.53 0.14 -6.17
N LEU A 373 0.78 -0.97 -6.04
CA LEU A 373 0.61 -1.67 -4.76
C LEU A 373 1.94 -2.11 -4.13
N ASP A 374 2.98 -2.37 -4.93
CA ASP A 374 4.32 -2.74 -4.46
C ASP A 374 5.16 -1.54 -3.96
N THR A 375 4.73 -0.31 -4.26
CA THR A 375 5.54 0.89 -3.97
C THR A 375 5.67 1.16 -2.47
N PRO A 376 4.61 1.05 -1.64
CA PRO A 376 4.75 1.16 -0.18
C PRO A 376 5.71 0.14 0.46
N SER A 377 5.85 -1.06 -0.11
CA SER A 377 6.81 -2.08 0.38
C SER A 377 8.27 -1.65 0.19
N SER A 378 8.58 -1.11 -0.99
CA SER A 378 9.91 -0.55 -1.26
C SER A 378 10.17 0.68 -0.38
N LEU A 379 9.15 1.52 -0.21
CA LEU A 379 9.21 2.74 0.59
C LEU A 379 9.39 2.44 2.08
N ALA A 380 8.76 1.39 2.62
CA ALA A 380 8.91 0.95 4.00
C ALA A 380 10.35 0.46 4.29
N ASN A 381 10.97 -0.24 3.34
CA ASN A 381 12.39 -0.62 3.42
C ASN A 381 13.32 0.60 3.44
N ASP A 382 13.10 1.57 2.54
CA ASP A 382 13.89 2.81 2.49
C ASP A 382 13.66 3.69 3.72
N ALA A 383 12.44 3.72 4.26
CA ALA A 383 12.08 4.39 5.51
C ALA A 383 12.78 3.78 6.73
N LEU A 384 12.78 2.44 6.84
CA LEU A 384 13.48 1.73 7.93
C LEU A 384 15.00 1.96 7.85
N LYS A 385 15.56 1.93 6.64
CA LYS A 385 16.96 2.28 6.39
C LYS A 385 17.27 3.71 6.80
N TRP A 386 16.41 4.68 6.44
CA TRP A 386 16.55 6.07 6.87
C TRP A 386 16.49 6.22 8.40
N ALA A 387 15.53 5.57 9.06
CA ALA A 387 15.38 5.58 10.51
C ALA A 387 16.67 5.07 11.21
N LYS A 388 17.23 3.97 10.71
CA LYS A 388 18.51 3.43 11.19
C LYS A 388 19.70 4.36 10.89
N GLU A 389 19.90 4.77 9.64
CA GLU A 389 21.13 5.46 9.20
C GLU A 389 21.16 6.96 9.53
N LYS A 390 20.01 7.63 9.56
CA LYS A 390 19.91 9.10 9.80
C LYS A 390 19.51 9.44 11.23
N LEU A 391 18.53 8.73 11.80
CA LEU A 391 18.11 8.96 13.18
C LEU A 391 18.94 8.17 14.19
N SER A 392 19.77 7.23 13.74
CA SER A 392 20.56 6.32 14.60
C SER A 392 19.68 5.48 15.54
N ILE A 393 18.48 5.09 15.08
CA ILE A 393 17.61 4.18 15.82
C ILE A 393 18.24 2.79 15.84
N ASN A 394 18.35 2.19 17.02
CA ASN A 394 18.75 0.80 17.18
C ASN A 394 17.56 -0.10 16.83
N LEU A 395 17.66 -0.89 15.76
CA LEU A 395 16.54 -1.73 15.33
C LEU A 395 16.36 -2.99 16.23
N ASP A 396 17.40 -3.40 16.95
CA ASP A 396 17.36 -4.44 18.01
C ASP A 396 16.42 -4.04 19.17
N ASP A 397 16.17 -2.74 19.38
CA ASP A 397 15.14 -2.26 20.33
C ASP A 397 13.70 -2.53 19.83
N TYR A 398 13.54 -3.05 18.61
CA TYR A 398 12.26 -3.32 17.94
C TYR A 398 12.12 -4.79 17.46
N ASP A 399 12.89 -5.72 18.02
CA ASP A 399 12.86 -7.18 17.75
C ASP A 399 12.70 -7.90 19.11
N SER A 400 11.49 -7.82 19.68
CA SER A 400 11.24 -8.22 21.07
C SER A 400 11.22 -9.74 21.26
N ASP A 401 10.77 -10.49 20.25
CA ASP A 401 10.81 -11.96 20.27
C ASP A 401 12.14 -12.56 19.81
N ASN A 402 13.05 -11.73 19.26
CA ASN A 402 14.40 -12.06 18.79
C ASN A 402 14.39 -12.91 17.51
N ASP A 403 13.34 -12.83 16.68
CA ASP A 403 13.29 -13.50 15.40
C ASP A 403 14.16 -12.83 14.32
N GLY A 404 14.70 -11.63 14.51
CA GLY A 404 15.54 -10.96 13.50
C GLY A 404 14.75 -10.25 12.42
N TYR A 405 13.46 -10.00 12.65
CA TYR A 405 12.66 -8.98 11.98
C TYR A 405 12.24 -7.89 12.98
N VAL A 406 11.86 -6.73 12.44
CA VAL A 406 11.27 -5.65 13.24
C VAL A 406 9.81 -5.98 13.50
N ASP A 407 9.42 -6.06 14.77
CA ASP A 407 8.12 -6.54 15.26
C ASP A 407 6.95 -5.93 14.49
N GLY A 408 6.95 -4.60 14.33
CA GLY A 408 5.94 -3.90 13.54
C GLY A 408 6.39 -2.51 13.08
N VAL A 409 6.22 -2.23 11.79
CA VAL A 409 6.52 -0.93 11.17
C VAL A 409 5.27 -0.32 10.57
N TRP A 410 4.98 0.92 10.95
CA TRP A 410 3.80 1.67 10.51
C TRP A 410 4.21 2.87 9.67
N LEU A 411 3.70 2.99 8.45
CA LEU A 411 3.91 4.16 7.60
C LEU A 411 2.60 4.97 7.52
N ILE A 412 2.64 6.20 8.04
CA ILE A 412 1.50 7.13 7.98
C ILE A 412 1.79 8.22 6.96
N TYR A 413 1.25 8.09 5.76
CA TYR A 413 1.51 9.07 4.70
C TYR A 413 0.62 10.30 4.83
N MET A 414 1.15 11.48 4.52
CA MET A 414 0.47 12.77 4.66
C MET A 414 -0.43 13.08 3.46
N GLU A 415 -1.53 12.34 3.22
CA GLU A 415 -2.45 12.66 2.11
C GLU A 415 -3.88 12.12 2.34
N ASP A 416 -4.81 12.57 1.48
CA ASP A 416 -6.15 12.01 1.23
C ASP A 416 -6.07 11.03 0.04
N PRO A 417 -6.37 9.73 0.20
CA PRO A 417 -6.20 8.70 -0.86
C PRO A 417 -6.93 9.00 -2.18
N SER A 418 -7.96 9.85 -2.17
CA SER A 418 -8.77 10.19 -3.35
C SER A 418 -8.36 11.49 -4.04
N ASN A 419 -7.25 12.08 -3.64
CA ASN A 419 -6.71 13.29 -4.25
C ASN A 419 -6.26 13.04 -5.71
N SER A 420 -6.29 14.08 -6.54
CA SER A 420 -5.90 13.97 -7.96
C SER A 420 -4.42 13.61 -8.20
N PHE A 421 -3.60 13.62 -7.14
CA PHE A 421 -2.18 13.29 -7.18
C PHE A 421 -1.87 11.81 -6.88
N THR A 422 -2.79 11.03 -6.31
CA THR A 422 -2.53 9.61 -5.97
C THR A 422 -2.56 8.67 -7.18
N GLY A 423 -3.34 9.01 -8.21
CA GLY A 423 -3.44 8.26 -9.47
C GLY A 423 -4.12 6.89 -9.30
N ASN A 424 -3.41 5.94 -8.70
CA ASN A 424 -3.91 4.62 -8.32
C ASN A 424 -4.38 4.64 -6.85
N VAL A 425 -5.66 4.96 -6.62
CA VAL A 425 -6.27 5.04 -5.27
C VAL A 425 -6.02 3.78 -4.42
N SER A 426 -5.96 2.59 -5.03
CA SER A 426 -5.71 1.34 -4.30
C SER A 426 -4.32 1.24 -3.67
N ALA A 427 -3.32 1.98 -4.16
CA ALA A 427 -1.99 2.07 -3.52
C ALA A 427 -1.98 3.00 -2.29
N PHE A 428 -3.09 3.69 -2.01
CA PHE A 428 -3.25 4.65 -0.92
C PHE A 428 -4.37 4.29 0.05
N TRP A 429 -5.23 3.32 -0.28
CA TRP A 429 -6.13 2.73 0.71
C TRP A 429 -5.31 2.10 1.86
N PRO A 430 -5.81 2.07 3.11
CA PRO A 430 -5.16 1.34 4.18
C PRO A 430 -4.95 -0.13 3.80
N PHE A 431 -3.78 -0.66 4.14
CA PHE A 431 -3.51 -2.10 4.09
C PHE A 431 -2.28 -2.47 4.93
N THR A 432 -2.16 -3.76 5.20
CA THR A 432 -1.00 -4.40 5.84
C THR A 432 -0.44 -5.48 4.92
N SER A 433 0.89 -5.54 4.77
CA SER A 433 1.54 -6.44 3.82
C SER A 433 2.96 -6.84 4.24
N ALA A 434 3.52 -7.84 3.57
CA ALA A 434 4.90 -8.27 3.77
C ALA A 434 5.84 -7.66 2.72
N ALA A 435 6.92 -7.03 3.18
CA ALA A 435 7.99 -6.48 2.38
C ALA A 435 8.90 -7.55 1.74
N SER A 436 8.72 -8.83 2.09
CA SER A 436 9.39 -10.00 1.49
C SER A 436 10.92 -9.93 1.51
N VAL A 437 11.49 -9.36 2.58
CA VAL A 437 12.94 -9.24 2.78
C VAL A 437 13.47 -10.50 3.45
N ALA A 438 14.73 -10.86 3.15
CA ALA A 438 15.40 -11.93 3.86
C ALA A 438 15.60 -11.58 5.35
N ARG A 439 15.38 -12.58 6.22
CA ARG A 439 15.59 -12.53 7.67
C ARG A 439 16.92 -11.86 8.06
N GLY A 440 16.85 -10.92 8.99
CA GLY A 440 18.00 -10.22 9.54
C GLY A 440 18.75 -11.03 10.59
N THR A 441 19.45 -10.32 11.47
CA THR A 441 19.99 -10.85 12.73
C THR A 441 19.41 -10.05 13.89
N LYS A 442 19.49 -10.55 15.12
CA LYS A 442 19.04 -9.78 16.29
C LYS A 442 19.62 -8.35 16.35
N GLU A 443 20.93 -8.21 16.10
CA GLU A 443 21.60 -6.89 16.15
C GLU A 443 21.32 -6.01 14.91
N ASN A 444 20.58 -6.54 13.93
CA ASN A 444 20.22 -5.89 12.69
C ASN A 444 18.99 -6.58 12.06
N PRO A 445 17.80 -6.41 12.67
CA PRO A 445 16.59 -7.05 12.17
C PRO A 445 16.16 -6.42 10.84
N ALA A 446 15.52 -7.22 10.01
CA ALA A 446 15.00 -6.78 8.71
C ALA A 446 13.53 -6.32 8.82
N LEU A 447 13.03 -5.59 7.82
CA LEU A 447 11.59 -5.40 7.69
C LEU A 447 10.95 -6.73 7.26
N ASN A 448 9.88 -7.18 7.93
CA ASN A 448 9.02 -8.19 7.34
C ASN A 448 7.64 -7.64 7.02
N THR A 449 6.80 -7.38 8.02
CA THR A 449 5.47 -6.80 7.83
C THR A 449 5.49 -5.30 8.05
N TYR A 450 4.60 -4.61 7.34
CA TYR A 450 4.33 -3.20 7.55
C TYR A 450 2.87 -2.89 7.29
N SER A 451 2.35 -1.88 7.97
CA SER A 451 1.05 -1.28 7.68
C SER A 451 1.23 0.10 7.06
N TRP A 452 0.32 0.46 6.16
CA TRP A 452 0.33 1.69 5.38
C TRP A 452 -1.05 2.32 5.47
N ALA A 453 -1.14 3.55 5.97
CA ALA A 453 -2.40 4.29 5.99
C ALA A 453 -2.20 5.80 5.78
N GLY A 454 -3.24 6.44 5.26
CA GLY A 454 -3.25 7.89 5.05
C GLY A 454 -3.68 8.66 6.28
N ALA A 455 -3.00 9.76 6.57
CA ALA A 455 -3.37 10.77 7.56
C ALA A 455 -4.85 11.17 7.53
N ALA A 456 -5.50 11.13 6.34
CA ALA A 456 -6.91 11.43 6.19
C ALA A 456 -7.88 10.41 6.85
N HIS A 457 -7.43 9.21 7.21
CA HIS A 457 -8.19 8.25 8.03
C HIS A 457 -8.07 8.57 9.52
N LEU A 458 -6.91 9.11 9.95
CA LEU A 458 -6.67 9.45 11.35
C LEU A 458 -7.31 10.80 11.71
N TYR A 459 -7.09 11.86 10.93
CA TYR A 459 -7.56 13.21 11.28
C TYR A 459 -8.06 14.02 10.08
N GLY A 460 -8.53 13.32 9.04
CA GLY A 460 -9.18 13.91 7.88
C GLY A 460 -10.55 13.30 7.60
N LYS A 461 -11.00 13.39 6.36
CA LYS A 461 -12.40 13.12 5.97
C LYS A 461 -12.87 11.67 6.07
N TYR A 462 -11.98 10.71 6.33
CA TYR A 462 -12.31 9.29 6.46
C TYR A 462 -12.41 8.84 7.93
N GLY A 463 -11.93 9.64 8.88
CA GLY A 463 -12.13 9.37 10.30
C GLY A 463 -13.58 9.62 10.74
N ILE A 464 -14.03 8.86 11.74
CA ILE A 464 -15.36 8.95 12.35
C ILE A 464 -15.52 10.33 13.00
N SER A 465 -16.49 11.11 12.51
CA SER A 465 -16.58 12.56 12.81
C SER A 465 -16.64 12.94 14.29
N SER A 466 -17.22 12.08 15.13
CA SER A 466 -17.31 12.26 16.59
C SER A 466 -15.98 12.07 17.32
N TYR A 467 -15.13 11.15 16.87
CA TYR A 467 -13.75 11.01 17.33
C TYR A 467 -12.92 12.23 16.89
N LEU A 468 -13.12 12.70 15.66
CA LEU A 468 -12.50 13.94 15.18
C LEU A 468 -12.92 15.17 16.01
N ASP A 469 -14.21 15.27 16.38
CA ASP A 469 -14.73 16.36 17.22
C ASP A 469 -14.25 16.27 18.68
N THR A 470 -14.03 15.06 19.22
CA THR A 470 -13.73 14.83 20.63
C THR A 470 -12.22 14.72 20.94
N LEU A 471 -11.47 13.97 20.13
CA LEU A 471 -10.03 13.72 20.29
C LEU A 471 -9.18 14.53 19.29
N GLY A 472 -9.76 14.94 18.16
CA GLY A 472 -9.01 15.53 17.04
C GLY A 472 -8.38 14.50 16.10
N TYR A 473 -8.64 13.21 16.33
CA TYR A 473 -8.19 12.06 15.54
C TYR A 473 -9.05 10.82 15.84
N ASP A 474 -8.87 9.77 15.03
CA ASP A 474 -9.57 8.48 15.06
C ASP A 474 -8.55 7.33 14.92
N PRO A 475 -8.52 6.36 15.87
CA PRO A 475 -7.58 5.23 15.83
C PRO A 475 -8.11 3.98 15.10
N HIS A 476 -9.39 3.87 14.74
CA HIS A 476 -10.01 2.59 14.34
C HIS A 476 -9.32 1.89 13.16
N VAL A 477 -8.93 2.63 12.12
CA VAL A 477 -8.17 2.08 10.97
C VAL A 477 -6.79 1.55 11.40
N LEU A 478 -6.15 2.16 12.41
CA LEU A 478 -4.89 1.66 12.96
C LEU A 478 -5.12 0.36 13.74
N GLU A 479 -6.22 0.27 14.47
CA GLU A 479 -6.60 -0.90 15.26
C GLU A 479 -6.88 -2.10 14.35
N HIS A 480 -7.66 -1.90 13.29
CA HIS A 480 -7.98 -2.89 12.27
C HIS A 480 -6.74 -3.45 11.58
N GLU A 481 -5.92 -2.57 10.99
CA GLU A 481 -4.70 -2.95 10.26
C GLU A 481 -3.64 -3.62 11.17
N THR A 482 -3.58 -3.21 12.44
CA THR A 482 -2.73 -3.90 13.42
C THR A 482 -3.23 -5.30 13.74
N GLY A 483 -4.52 -5.59 13.51
CA GLY A 483 -5.05 -6.94 13.55
C GLY A 483 -4.40 -7.84 12.49
N HIS A 484 -4.16 -7.31 11.28
CA HIS A 484 -3.40 -8.01 10.24
C HIS A 484 -1.90 -8.14 10.55
N LEU A 485 -1.29 -7.13 11.19
CA LEU A 485 0.09 -7.25 11.70
C LEU A 485 0.21 -8.43 12.67
N LEU A 486 -0.76 -8.55 13.58
CA LEU A 486 -0.91 -9.67 14.53
C LEU A 486 -1.41 -10.97 13.88
N GLY A 487 -1.74 -10.96 12.59
CA GLY A 487 -2.08 -12.18 11.83
C GLY A 487 -3.55 -12.50 11.64
N LEU A 488 -4.48 -11.65 12.03
CA LEU A 488 -5.89 -11.86 11.75
C LEU A 488 -6.20 -11.64 10.27
N ASN A 489 -7.16 -12.41 9.76
CA ASN A 489 -7.75 -12.20 8.44
C ASN A 489 -8.90 -11.19 8.54
N ASP A 490 -9.35 -10.68 7.39
CA ASP A 490 -10.62 -9.97 7.31
C ASP A 490 -11.82 -10.92 7.38
N TYR A 491 -12.84 -10.50 8.12
CA TYR A 491 -14.10 -11.23 8.31
C TYR A 491 -15.23 -10.71 7.38
N TYR A 492 -14.90 -9.88 6.39
CA TYR A 492 -15.78 -9.39 5.33
C TYR A 492 -15.23 -9.69 3.94
N SER A 493 -16.11 -9.81 2.92
CA SER A 493 -15.66 -10.08 1.56
C SER A 493 -15.23 -8.83 0.76
N TYR A 494 -14.19 -8.97 -0.07
CA TYR A 494 -13.73 -7.95 -1.03
C TYR A 494 -14.49 -7.94 -2.37
N ASP A 495 -15.44 -8.85 -2.63
CA ASP A 495 -16.02 -9.01 -3.99
C ASP A 495 -16.85 -7.81 -4.47
N SER A 496 -16.27 -7.06 -5.40
CA SER A 496 -16.90 -5.92 -6.08
C SER A 496 -18.19 -6.23 -6.85
N ASN A 497 -18.47 -7.50 -7.19
CA ASN A 497 -19.76 -7.89 -7.79
C ASN A 497 -20.90 -7.86 -6.77
N THR A 498 -20.57 -7.91 -5.47
CA THR A 498 -21.47 -7.55 -4.36
C THR A 498 -21.39 -6.05 -4.05
N ALA A 499 -21.64 -5.24 -5.09
CA ALA A 499 -21.21 -3.84 -5.17
C ALA A 499 -21.62 -2.92 -3.98
N GLN A 500 -20.65 -2.10 -3.58
CA GLN A 500 -20.66 -1.13 -2.46
C GLN A 500 -20.74 -1.76 -1.06
N ASP A 501 -19.58 -1.78 -0.40
CA ASP A 501 -19.38 -2.07 1.02
C ASP A 501 -20.11 -3.33 1.53
N THR A 502 -19.67 -4.45 0.97
CA THR A 502 -19.67 -5.78 1.60
C THR A 502 -21.05 -6.27 2.03
N TYR A 503 -21.82 -6.80 1.07
CA TYR A 503 -23.03 -7.55 1.42
C TYR A 503 -22.69 -8.79 2.25
N TYR A 504 -21.66 -9.55 1.83
CA TYR A 504 -21.18 -10.72 2.55
C TYR A 504 -20.23 -10.32 3.70
N SER A 505 -20.76 -10.41 4.92
CA SER A 505 -20.12 -10.02 6.17
C SER A 505 -20.73 -10.88 7.29
N PRO A 506 -20.21 -12.10 7.52
CA PRO A 506 -20.84 -13.10 8.39
C PRO A 506 -20.94 -12.76 9.89
N LEU A 507 -20.32 -11.67 10.33
CA LEU A 507 -20.50 -11.08 11.68
C LEU A 507 -21.41 -9.84 11.66
N GLY A 508 -21.77 -9.34 10.48
CA GLY A 508 -22.78 -8.30 10.27
C GLY A 508 -22.26 -6.87 10.40
N LYS A 509 -20.96 -6.66 10.15
CA LYS A 509 -20.18 -5.41 10.32
C LYS A 509 -19.89 -5.09 11.79
N MET A 510 -19.80 -6.12 12.64
CA MET A 510 -19.83 -6.01 14.11
C MET A 510 -18.63 -6.69 14.79
N ASP A 511 -17.46 -6.54 14.19
CA ASP A 511 -16.16 -6.93 14.73
C ASP A 511 -15.09 -5.94 14.22
N MET A 512 -13.99 -5.83 14.95
CA MET A 512 -12.83 -5.04 14.54
C MET A 512 -12.28 -5.50 13.18
N MET A 513 -12.26 -6.80 12.89
CA MET A 513 -11.83 -7.32 11.58
C MET A 513 -12.97 -7.44 10.56
N ASP A 514 -14.16 -6.89 10.83
CA ASP A 514 -15.30 -6.87 9.88
C ASP A 514 -15.52 -5.45 9.33
N LYS A 515 -15.71 -4.46 10.20
CA LYS A 515 -15.78 -3.02 9.86
C LYS A 515 -15.36 -2.13 11.03
N ASP A 516 -14.16 -2.39 11.55
CA ASP A 516 -13.50 -1.60 12.60
C ASP A 516 -14.41 -1.38 13.82
N PHE A 517 -15.24 -2.38 14.17
CA PHE A 517 -16.33 -2.19 15.12
C PHE A 517 -16.09 -2.91 16.46
N GLY A 518 -15.84 -2.12 17.51
CA GLY A 518 -15.80 -2.59 18.89
C GLY A 518 -14.65 -3.57 19.16
N ASP A 519 -14.92 -4.60 19.97
CA ASP A 519 -13.91 -5.56 20.43
C ASP A 519 -13.81 -6.78 19.50
N HIS A 520 -12.60 -7.33 19.36
CA HIS A 520 -12.35 -8.63 18.72
C HIS A 520 -13.22 -9.74 19.32
N ASN A 521 -13.82 -10.56 18.47
CA ASN A 521 -14.57 -11.75 18.90
C ASN A 521 -13.68 -12.80 19.61
N PRO A 522 -14.28 -13.76 20.36
CA PRO A 522 -13.53 -14.76 21.10
C PRO A 522 -12.61 -15.66 20.26
N TYR A 523 -12.89 -15.88 18.97
CA TYR A 523 -12.02 -16.66 18.09
C TYR A 523 -10.72 -15.92 17.80
N SER A 524 -10.77 -14.65 17.41
CA SER A 524 -9.57 -13.81 17.24
C SER A 524 -8.74 -13.75 18.53
N LYS A 525 -9.38 -13.57 19.69
CA LYS A 525 -8.68 -13.55 20.98
C LYS A 525 -8.05 -14.90 21.35
N MET A 526 -8.62 -16.02 20.90
CA MET A 526 -8.06 -17.35 21.10
C MET A 526 -6.88 -17.62 20.14
N LEU A 527 -7.00 -17.21 18.87
CA LEU A 527 -5.91 -17.24 17.89
C LEU A 527 -4.69 -16.43 18.35
N LEU A 528 -4.90 -15.27 18.97
CA LEU A 528 -3.86 -14.41 19.51
C LEU A 528 -3.31 -14.88 20.88
N GLY A 529 -3.80 -16.02 21.40
CA GLY A 529 -3.36 -16.60 22.67
C GLY A 529 -3.85 -15.87 23.92
N TRP A 530 -4.74 -14.88 23.79
CA TRP A 530 -5.21 -14.06 24.91
C TRP A 530 -6.26 -14.75 25.79
N ILE A 531 -7.02 -15.71 25.26
CA ILE A 531 -8.01 -16.46 26.03
C ILE A 531 -7.93 -17.96 25.80
N LYS A 532 -8.28 -18.72 26.84
CA LYS A 532 -8.46 -20.16 26.81
C LYS A 532 -9.93 -20.51 27.09
N PRO A 533 -10.53 -21.43 26.34
CA PRO A 533 -11.94 -21.78 26.51
C PRO A 533 -12.18 -22.82 27.61
N TYR A 534 -13.43 -22.89 28.08
CA TYR A 534 -13.98 -24.12 28.64
C TYR A 534 -14.32 -25.08 27.49
N VAL A 535 -13.57 -26.18 27.34
CA VAL A 535 -13.82 -27.18 26.29
C VAL A 535 -14.87 -28.17 26.78
N VAL A 536 -16.04 -28.21 26.15
CA VAL A 536 -17.20 -29.01 26.58
C VAL A 536 -17.32 -30.28 25.75
N LEU A 537 -17.36 -31.45 26.41
CA LEU A 537 -17.40 -32.78 25.78
C LEU A 537 -18.65 -33.60 26.13
N GLY A 538 -19.39 -33.23 27.17
CA GLY A 538 -20.56 -33.98 27.64
C GLY A 538 -21.49 -33.16 28.53
N ASP A 539 -22.41 -33.85 29.21
CA ASP A 539 -23.44 -33.23 30.04
C ASP A 539 -22.83 -32.51 31.26
N CYS A 540 -22.96 -31.18 31.32
CA CYS A 540 -22.48 -30.37 32.44
C CYS A 540 -23.30 -29.08 32.61
N GLU A 541 -23.12 -28.41 33.76
CA GLU A 541 -23.56 -27.04 33.98
C GLU A 541 -22.34 -26.19 34.37
N ILE A 542 -22.13 -25.08 33.68
CA ILE A 542 -21.00 -24.17 33.92
C ILE A 542 -21.54 -22.74 33.97
N GLU A 543 -20.93 -21.90 34.79
CA GLU A 543 -21.24 -20.48 34.94
C GLU A 543 -20.00 -19.67 34.61
N ILE A 544 -20.14 -18.69 33.69
CA ILE A 544 -19.06 -17.79 33.27
C ILE A 544 -19.46 -16.32 33.50
N PRO A 545 -18.51 -15.42 33.79
CA PRO A 545 -18.73 -13.99 33.70
C PRO A 545 -18.84 -13.54 32.24
N SER A 546 -19.00 -12.22 32.01
CA SER A 546 -19.10 -11.69 30.64
C SER A 546 -17.76 -11.76 29.89
N SER A 547 -17.83 -11.63 28.55
CA SER A 547 -16.69 -11.57 27.63
C SER A 547 -15.69 -10.44 27.93
N GLN A 548 -16.05 -9.50 28.82
CA GLN A 548 -15.20 -8.45 29.36
C GLN A 548 -14.19 -8.96 30.40
N ILE A 549 -14.26 -10.24 30.79
CA ILE A 549 -13.32 -10.93 31.68
C ILE A 549 -12.65 -12.09 30.92
N GLN A 550 -11.34 -12.21 31.06
CA GLN A 550 -10.52 -13.23 30.38
C GLN A 550 -11.07 -14.66 30.58
N ASN A 551 -10.92 -15.52 29.57
CA ASN A 551 -11.30 -16.93 29.58
C ASN A 551 -12.81 -17.22 29.72
N SER A 552 -13.67 -16.24 29.46
CA SER A 552 -15.14 -16.34 29.56
C SER A 552 -15.80 -16.81 28.26
N VAL A 553 -15.38 -17.98 27.75
CA VAL A 553 -15.91 -18.57 26.51
C VAL A 553 -15.97 -20.10 26.61
N PHE A 554 -16.98 -20.71 25.99
CA PHE A 554 -17.08 -22.16 25.79
C PHE A 554 -16.65 -22.52 24.37
N LEU A 555 -15.85 -23.58 24.22
CA LEU A 555 -15.59 -24.24 22.95
C LEU A 555 -16.36 -25.55 22.90
N LEU A 556 -17.17 -25.71 21.85
CA LEU A 556 -17.97 -26.89 21.59
C LEU A 556 -17.41 -27.57 20.33
N PRO A 557 -16.70 -28.71 20.45
CA PRO A 557 -16.15 -29.43 19.33
C PRO A 557 -17.16 -30.45 18.77
N TYR A 558 -16.82 -31.02 17.61
CA TYR A 558 -17.61 -32.05 16.94
C TYR A 558 -17.57 -33.44 17.62
N ASP A 559 -18.48 -34.34 17.21
CA ASP A 559 -18.83 -35.56 17.92
C ASP A 559 -17.76 -36.66 17.95
N ASP A 560 -16.68 -36.56 17.19
CA ASP A 560 -15.54 -37.48 17.27
C ASP A 560 -14.19 -36.80 17.58
N LYS A 561 -14.17 -35.49 17.88
CA LYS A 561 -12.95 -34.83 18.37
C LYS A 561 -12.48 -35.46 19.68
N THR A 562 -11.18 -35.74 19.72
CA THR A 562 -10.39 -36.11 20.90
C THR A 562 -9.22 -35.14 21.04
N TYR A 563 -8.65 -35.03 22.24
CA TYR A 563 -7.48 -34.19 22.48
C TYR A 563 -6.33 -35.01 23.06
N SER A 564 -5.12 -34.74 22.61
CA SER A 564 -3.91 -35.18 23.29
C SER A 564 -3.69 -34.37 24.58
N THR A 565 -2.81 -34.86 25.46
CA THR A 565 -2.46 -34.16 26.71
C THR A 565 -0.97 -33.91 26.80
N ASP A 566 -0.60 -32.77 27.36
CA ASP A 566 0.80 -32.45 27.69
C ASP A 566 1.29 -33.19 28.95
N GLU A 567 2.55 -32.95 29.34
CA GLU A 567 3.18 -33.58 30.50
C GLU A 567 2.52 -33.23 31.85
N PHE A 568 1.70 -32.18 31.89
CA PHE A 568 0.93 -31.76 33.06
C PHE A 568 -0.51 -32.32 33.07
N GLY A 569 -0.90 -33.05 32.02
CA GLY A 569 -2.24 -33.59 31.85
C GLY A 569 -3.27 -32.55 31.36
N ARG A 570 -2.83 -31.38 30.89
CA ARG A 570 -3.69 -30.38 30.23
C ARG A 570 -3.97 -30.86 28.81
N ILE A 571 -5.18 -30.63 28.30
CA ILE A 571 -5.48 -30.93 26.89
C ILE A 571 -4.76 -29.95 25.98
N ILE A 572 -4.16 -30.44 24.90
CA ILE A 572 -3.55 -29.60 23.87
C ILE A 572 -4.65 -29.21 22.88
N LEU A 573 -4.98 -27.92 22.85
CA LEU A 573 -6.02 -27.38 21.98
C LEU A 573 -5.39 -26.77 20.72
N ASN A 574 -5.87 -27.22 19.57
CA ASN A 574 -5.65 -26.59 18.28
C ASN A 574 -6.75 -25.54 18.02
N PRO A 575 -6.43 -24.25 17.84
CA PRO A 575 -7.41 -23.25 17.44
C PRO A 575 -7.66 -23.22 15.91
N PHE A 576 -6.85 -23.93 15.11
CA PHE A 576 -6.95 -24.06 13.65
C PHE A 576 -7.76 -25.30 13.25
N ASP A 577 -8.97 -25.40 13.79
CA ASP A 577 -9.93 -26.50 13.63
C ASP A 577 -11.34 -25.92 13.45
N GLU A 578 -12.35 -26.77 13.25
CA GLU A 578 -13.76 -26.39 13.16
C GLU A 578 -14.51 -26.67 14.48
N TYR A 579 -15.20 -25.67 15.02
CA TYR A 579 -15.93 -25.75 16.29
C TYR A 579 -16.95 -24.62 16.43
N LEU A 580 -17.75 -24.65 17.50
CA LEU A 580 -18.57 -23.51 17.91
C LEU A 580 -17.98 -22.82 19.15
N LEU A 581 -18.06 -21.49 19.21
CA LEU A 581 -17.74 -20.70 20.41
C LEU A 581 -19.00 -20.03 20.96
N LEU A 582 -19.24 -20.17 22.27
CA LEU A 582 -20.31 -19.47 22.99
C LEU A 582 -19.71 -18.58 24.07
N ASP A 583 -19.94 -17.27 24.00
CA ASP A 583 -19.56 -16.31 25.05
C ASP A 583 -20.78 -15.68 25.73
N TYR A 584 -20.56 -14.98 26.84
CA TYR A 584 -21.57 -14.13 27.47
C TYR A 584 -21.29 -12.66 27.15
N TYR A 585 -21.96 -12.14 26.13
CA TYR A 585 -21.77 -10.78 25.65
C TYR A 585 -22.30 -9.71 26.61
N SER A 586 -21.55 -8.61 26.68
CA SER A 586 -21.90 -7.36 27.32
C SER A 586 -21.58 -6.19 26.37
N TYR A 587 -22.44 -5.17 26.39
CA TYR A 587 -22.37 -4.01 25.51
C TYR A 587 -21.30 -2.98 25.94
N SER A 588 -20.84 -2.95 27.19
CA SER A 588 -19.96 -1.85 27.68
C SER A 588 -18.54 -1.86 27.11
N ASN A 589 -17.80 -0.78 27.36
CA ASN A 589 -16.46 -0.48 26.82
C ASN A 589 -16.49 -0.34 25.29
N LEU A 590 -15.56 -0.96 24.56
CA LEU A 590 -15.34 -0.82 23.12
C LEU A 590 -16.64 -0.86 22.29
N TYR A 591 -17.52 -1.85 22.51
CA TYR A 591 -18.77 -1.96 21.77
C TYR A 591 -19.72 -0.77 21.99
N LYS A 592 -19.81 -0.26 23.23
CA LYS A 592 -20.60 0.92 23.58
C LYS A 592 -19.96 2.18 23.02
N ASP A 593 -18.64 2.29 23.09
CA ASP A 593 -17.92 3.46 22.64
C ASP A 593 -18.00 3.62 21.12
N THR A 594 -17.65 2.57 20.35
CA THR A 594 -17.87 2.60 18.89
C THR A 594 -19.35 2.84 18.55
N PHE A 595 -20.32 2.27 19.27
CA PHE A 595 -21.74 2.53 18.98
C PHE A 595 -22.21 3.97 19.34
N GLU A 596 -21.82 4.52 20.49
CA GLU A 596 -22.26 5.85 20.93
C GLU A 596 -21.56 6.99 20.17
N GLN A 597 -20.32 6.76 19.74
CA GLN A 597 -19.59 7.70 18.91
C GLN A 597 -19.97 7.58 17.43
N ASN A 598 -20.09 6.38 16.87
CA ASN A 598 -20.21 6.23 15.43
C ASN A 598 -21.57 6.72 14.91
N THR A 599 -21.56 7.49 13.83
CA THR A 599 -22.76 8.13 13.27
C THR A 599 -23.58 7.20 12.36
N PHE A 600 -23.09 5.98 12.09
CA PHE A 600 -23.82 4.99 11.32
C PHE A 600 -25.03 4.42 12.07
N SER A 601 -26.15 4.29 11.36
CA SER A 601 -27.44 3.82 11.89
C SER A 601 -27.57 2.29 11.88
N TYR A 602 -26.50 1.57 12.22
CA TYR A 602 -26.54 0.11 12.28
C TYR A 602 -27.42 -0.40 13.43
N GLN A 603 -28.10 -1.53 13.20
CA GLN A 603 -28.70 -2.29 14.29
C GLN A 603 -27.60 -3.12 14.94
N PHE A 604 -27.47 -3.02 16.26
CA PHE A 604 -26.46 -3.72 17.05
C PHE A 604 -27.06 -4.13 18.41
N PRO A 605 -26.63 -5.25 19.03
CA PRO A 605 -27.17 -5.65 20.32
C PRO A 605 -26.64 -4.77 21.47
N THR A 606 -27.53 -4.08 22.17
CA THR A 606 -27.22 -3.23 23.33
C THR A 606 -27.57 -3.90 24.68
N GLU A 607 -28.16 -5.09 24.64
CA GLU A 607 -28.42 -5.92 25.82
C GLU A 607 -27.37 -7.02 25.99
N GLU A 608 -27.24 -7.54 27.20
CA GLU A 608 -26.43 -8.73 27.50
C GLU A 608 -27.11 -10.04 27.04
N GLY A 609 -26.32 -11.08 26.75
CA GLY A 609 -26.82 -12.40 26.38
C GLY A 609 -25.74 -13.30 25.78
N GLY A 610 -26.07 -14.53 25.41
CA GLY A 610 -25.11 -15.43 24.75
C GLY A 610 -24.94 -15.10 23.27
N ARG A 611 -23.70 -14.97 22.76
CA ARG A 611 -23.40 -15.00 21.31
C ARG A 611 -22.83 -16.36 20.95
N LEU A 612 -23.23 -16.89 19.79
CA LEU A 612 -22.74 -18.16 19.27
C LEU A 612 -22.06 -17.91 17.92
N TYR A 613 -20.82 -18.38 17.80
CA TYR A 613 -20.05 -18.35 16.57
C TYR A 613 -19.85 -19.78 16.05
N HIS A 614 -19.94 -19.96 14.74
CA HIS A 614 -19.35 -21.08 14.02
C HIS A 614 -18.00 -20.64 13.49
N ILE A 615 -16.98 -21.46 13.71
CA ILE A 615 -15.59 -21.23 13.32
C ILE A 615 -15.16 -22.39 12.44
N ASP A 616 -14.54 -22.10 11.30
CA ASP A 616 -13.78 -23.06 10.50
C ASP A 616 -12.37 -22.53 10.20
N ALA A 617 -11.44 -22.81 11.12
CA ALA A 617 -10.09 -22.28 11.08
C ALA A 617 -9.06 -23.27 10.50
N ARG A 618 -9.52 -24.34 9.84
CA ARG A 618 -8.65 -25.46 9.40
C ARG A 618 -7.57 -24.98 8.43
N ALA A 619 -6.31 -25.20 8.81
CA ALA A 619 -5.17 -24.90 7.97
C ALA A 619 -5.01 -25.94 6.84
N LEU A 620 -4.59 -25.49 5.65
CA LEU A 620 -4.20 -26.35 4.54
C LEU A 620 -2.75 -26.79 4.73
N GLU A 621 -2.45 -28.08 4.60
CA GLU A 621 -1.05 -28.53 4.47
C GLU A 621 -0.54 -28.18 3.07
N TYR A 622 0.69 -27.66 2.97
CA TYR A 622 1.40 -27.42 1.73
C TYR A 622 2.52 -28.45 1.56
N SER A 623 2.29 -29.44 0.69
CA SER A 623 3.29 -30.45 0.35
C SER A 623 3.26 -30.78 -1.14
N ASN A 624 4.41 -31.18 -1.70
CA ASN A 624 4.58 -31.51 -3.13
C ASN A 624 4.10 -30.40 -4.11
N ASN A 625 4.25 -29.12 -3.75
CA ASN A 625 3.73 -27.96 -4.50
C ASN A 625 2.21 -28.01 -4.71
N SER A 626 1.45 -28.47 -3.72
CA SER A 626 0.00 -28.43 -3.69
C SER A 626 -0.49 -28.24 -2.26
N PHE A 627 -1.70 -27.70 -2.13
CA PHE A 627 -2.36 -27.58 -0.84
C PHE A 627 -3.45 -28.65 -0.73
N PHE A 628 -3.77 -29.05 0.51
CA PHE A 628 -4.94 -29.88 0.82
C PHE A 628 -5.36 -29.69 2.27
N LEU A 629 -6.63 -29.97 2.58
CA LEU A 629 -7.08 -30.10 3.96
C LEU A 629 -6.60 -31.45 4.53
N PRO A 630 -5.90 -31.49 5.67
CA PRO A 630 -5.55 -32.73 6.34
C PRO A 630 -6.80 -33.48 6.84
N GLU A 631 -6.70 -34.81 7.01
CA GLU A 631 -7.80 -35.61 7.57
C GLU A 631 -7.98 -35.37 9.08
N ASP A 632 -6.87 -35.16 9.81
CA ASP A 632 -6.85 -34.69 11.19
C ASP A 632 -6.27 -33.27 11.26
N PRO A 633 -7.05 -32.25 11.63
CA PRO A 633 -6.55 -30.87 11.72
C PRO A 633 -5.44 -30.70 12.77
N ASP A 634 -5.29 -31.62 13.75
CA ASP A 634 -4.20 -31.56 14.74
C ASP A 634 -2.81 -31.91 14.14
N GLU A 635 -2.75 -32.40 12.89
CA GLU A 635 -1.50 -32.57 12.15
C GLU A 635 -0.71 -31.25 12.04
N VAL A 636 -1.38 -30.09 11.99
CA VAL A 636 -0.72 -28.75 11.97
C VAL A 636 0.26 -28.54 13.14
N MET A 637 -0.03 -29.14 14.31
CA MET A 637 0.79 -28.99 15.51
C MET A 637 2.02 -29.90 15.51
N THR A 638 2.01 -30.99 14.72
CA THR A 638 2.98 -32.10 14.84
C THR A 638 3.71 -32.46 13.54
N SER A 639 3.12 -32.19 12.38
CA SER A 639 3.68 -32.42 11.04
C SER A 639 4.97 -31.62 10.82
N SER A 640 5.88 -32.15 9.99
CA SER A 640 7.09 -31.44 9.55
C SER A 640 6.85 -30.52 8.34
N GLU A 641 5.70 -30.65 7.69
CA GLU A 641 5.35 -29.87 6.51
C GLU A 641 4.96 -28.43 6.88
N SER A 642 4.82 -27.58 5.86
CA SER A 642 4.35 -26.20 6.02
C SER A 642 2.83 -26.11 5.81
N PHE A 643 2.21 -25.08 6.34
CA PHE A 643 0.76 -24.89 6.34
C PHE A 643 0.35 -23.50 5.85
N PHE A 644 -0.91 -23.32 5.50
CA PHE A 644 -1.47 -22.05 5.03
C PHE A 644 -2.92 -21.87 5.48
N ARG A 645 -3.29 -20.66 5.92
CA ARG A 645 -4.69 -20.31 6.25
C ARG A 645 -5.46 -19.90 5.00
N GLY A 646 -5.89 -20.91 4.23
CA GLY A 646 -6.64 -20.72 2.99
C GLY A 646 -8.14 -20.47 3.17
N ILE A 647 -8.73 -20.89 4.30
CA ILE A 647 -10.14 -20.61 4.63
C ILE A 647 -10.24 -19.18 5.16
N THR A 648 -11.15 -18.39 4.58
CA THR A 648 -11.33 -16.97 4.93
C THR A 648 -12.70 -16.46 4.48
N ASN A 649 -13.28 -15.50 5.20
CA ASN A 649 -14.48 -14.80 4.75
C ASN A 649 -14.21 -13.79 3.62
N THR A 650 -12.94 -13.45 3.36
CA THR A 650 -12.50 -12.39 2.45
C THR A 650 -12.82 -12.65 0.98
N GLN A 651 -12.70 -13.89 0.51
CA GLN A 651 -12.82 -14.22 -0.90
C GLN A 651 -14.22 -14.75 -1.23
N SER A 652 -15.05 -13.95 -1.91
CA SER A 652 -16.29 -14.46 -2.54
C SER A 652 -16.20 -14.42 -4.07
N GLY A 653 -16.74 -15.47 -4.69
CA GLY A 653 -16.47 -15.90 -6.06
C GLY A 653 -16.57 -17.43 -6.15
N GLU A 654 -15.98 -18.04 -7.19
CA GLU A 654 -15.57 -19.47 -7.16
C GLU A 654 -14.41 -19.57 -6.15
N ARG A 655 -14.72 -19.84 -4.86
CA ARG A 655 -13.90 -19.33 -3.73
C ARG A 655 -12.46 -19.87 -3.69
N ALA A 656 -11.64 -19.14 -2.92
CA ALA A 656 -10.20 -19.26 -2.74
C ALA A 656 -9.66 -20.69 -2.78
N GLU A 657 -10.34 -21.58 -2.05
CA GLU A 657 -9.95 -22.95 -1.74
C GLU A 657 -9.78 -23.81 -3.00
N SER A 658 -10.60 -23.57 -4.04
CA SER A 658 -10.47 -24.20 -5.36
C SER A 658 -9.14 -23.90 -6.04
N ASN A 659 -8.60 -22.69 -5.88
CA ASN A 659 -7.28 -22.28 -6.42
C ASN A 659 -6.13 -22.99 -5.68
N TYR A 660 -6.42 -23.54 -4.50
CA TYR A 660 -5.51 -24.33 -3.69
C TYR A 660 -5.73 -25.86 -3.87
N ASN A 661 -6.40 -26.29 -4.95
CA ASN A 661 -6.75 -27.70 -5.21
C ASN A 661 -7.63 -28.37 -4.14
N VAL A 662 -8.29 -27.60 -3.27
CA VAL A 662 -9.27 -28.15 -2.32
C VAL A 662 -10.50 -28.64 -3.13
N PRO A 663 -11.13 -29.78 -2.78
CA PRO A 663 -12.23 -30.32 -3.58
C PRO A 663 -13.46 -29.39 -3.58
N GLY A 664 -13.95 -28.96 -4.75
CA GLY A 664 -14.95 -27.89 -4.85
C GLY A 664 -16.36 -28.13 -4.26
N LEU A 665 -16.58 -29.25 -3.56
CA LEU A 665 -17.69 -29.39 -2.60
C LEU A 665 -17.41 -28.69 -1.24
N ASN A 666 -16.22 -28.11 -1.11
CA ASN A 666 -15.69 -27.42 0.06
C ASN A 666 -15.41 -25.92 -0.22
N ASP A 667 -15.75 -25.39 -1.41
CA ASP A 667 -15.47 -24.00 -1.85
C ASP A 667 -16.36 -22.93 -1.19
N TYR A 668 -16.85 -23.17 0.02
CA TYR A 668 -17.85 -22.29 0.67
C TYR A 668 -17.71 -22.28 2.18
N PHE A 669 -16.50 -22.24 2.71
CA PHE A 669 -16.30 -22.17 4.17
C PHE A 669 -16.27 -20.73 4.65
N ASP A 670 -16.72 -20.51 5.89
CA ASP A 670 -16.64 -19.23 6.59
C ASP A 670 -15.69 -19.41 7.76
N GLU A 671 -14.56 -18.68 7.78
CA GLU A 671 -13.60 -18.74 8.87
C GLU A 671 -14.26 -18.43 10.22
N VAL A 672 -15.11 -17.39 10.25
CA VAL A 672 -15.98 -17.06 11.37
C VAL A 672 -17.38 -16.67 10.87
N ARG A 673 -18.42 -17.05 11.61
CA ARG A 673 -19.82 -16.64 11.39
C ARG A 673 -20.61 -16.55 12.70
N TRP A 674 -21.44 -15.51 12.85
CA TRP A 674 -22.41 -15.43 13.95
C TRP A 674 -23.66 -16.28 13.63
N ILE A 675 -23.97 -17.24 14.49
CA ILE A 675 -25.23 -18.00 14.50
C ILE A 675 -26.27 -17.26 15.36
N SER A 676 -27.18 -16.54 14.72
CA SER A 676 -28.21 -15.71 15.37
C SER A 676 -29.28 -16.58 16.05
N LYS A 677 -29.62 -16.24 17.30
CA LYS A 677 -30.74 -16.88 18.04
C LYS A 677 -32.09 -16.77 17.34
N ASP A 678 -32.33 -15.72 16.54
CA ASP A 678 -33.61 -15.53 15.86
C ASP A 678 -33.77 -16.32 14.54
N GLY A 679 -32.80 -17.17 14.21
CA GLY A 679 -32.84 -18.06 13.03
C GLY A 679 -32.44 -17.40 11.71
N LYS A 680 -32.15 -16.09 11.71
CA LYS A 680 -31.71 -15.35 10.53
C LYS A 680 -30.19 -15.45 10.38
N LYS A 681 -29.72 -15.85 9.20
CA LYS A 681 -28.30 -15.83 8.85
C LYS A 681 -27.79 -14.38 8.89
N VAL A 682 -26.81 -14.10 9.75
CA VAL A 682 -26.19 -12.77 9.88
C VAL A 682 -25.42 -12.43 8.61
N ASP A 683 -25.55 -11.18 8.16
CA ASP A 683 -24.86 -10.67 6.98
C ASP A 683 -24.78 -9.13 7.01
N GLY A 684 -24.05 -8.49 6.09
CA GLY A 684 -23.86 -7.03 6.07
C GLY A 684 -25.13 -6.20 5.84
N ASN A 685 -26.21 -6.82 5.36
CA ASN A 685 -27.57 -6.25 5.25
C ASN A 685 -28.53 -6.75 6.35
N ALA A 686 -28.10 -7.73 7.14
CA ALA A 686 -28.88 -8.41 8.18
C ALA A 686 -28.11 -8.39 9.51
N ALA A 687 -27.74 -7.17 9.93
CA ALA A 687 -26.95 -6.92 11.11
C ALA A 687 -27.62 -7.50 12.38
N PRO A 688 -26.83 -8.00 13.35
CA PRO A 688 -27.35 -8.62 14.56
C PRO A 688 -28.04 -7.60 15.48
N SER A 689 -29.02 -8.04 16.27
CA SER A 689 -29.72 -7.18 17.24
C SER A 689 -29.96 -7.90 18.56
N ASN A 690 -30.67 -7.29 19.52
CA ASN A 690 -31.04 -7.96 20.77
C ASN A 690 -31.80 -9.30 20.55
N SER A 691 -32.42 -9.52 19.38
CA SER A 691 -33.03 -10.83 19.01
C SER A 691 -32.01 -11.91 18.64
N SER A 692 -30.79 -11.53 18.25
CA SER A 692 -29.71 -12.43 17.84
C SER A 692 -28.98 -13.08 19.02
N LEU A 693 -29.16 -12.52 20.22
CA LEU A 693 -28.60 -13.03 21.46
C LEU A 693 -29.48 -14.12 22.08
N PHE A 694 -28.85 -15.17 22.60
CA PHE A 694 -29.51 -16.16 23.43
C PHE A 694 -29.78 -15.56 24.82
N LYS A 695 -31.02 -15.63 25.29
CA LYS A 695 -31.48 -15.11 26.60
C LYS A 695 -31.80 -16.27 27.56
N VAL A 696 -32.08 -15.95 28.81
CA VAL A 696 -32.48 -16.93 29.83
C VAL A 696 -33.68 -17.75 29.34
N GLY A 697 -33.53 -19.08 29.33
CA GLY A 697 -34.53 -20.03 28.87
C GLY A 697 -34.37 -20.48 27.42
N ASP A 698 -33.64 -19.73 26.58
CA ASP A 698 -33.34 -20.11 25.19
C ASP A 698 -32.39 -21.31 25.11
N SER A 699 -32.39 -21.97 23.96
CA SER A 699 -31.60 -23.19 23.74
C SER A 699 -31.14 -23.31 22.29
N PHE A 700 -30.00 -23.98 22.12
CA PHE A 700 -29.40 -24.30 20.83
C PHE A 700 -29.31 -25.82 20.64
N SER A 701 -29.54 -26.24 19.40
CA SER A 701 -29.21 -27.58 18.89
C SER A 701 -28.95 -27.44 17.39
N PHE A 702 -27.93 -28.12 16.87
CA PHE A 702 -27.52 -28.00 15.47
C PHE A 702 -28.69 -28.06 14.46
N ASP A 703 -29.55 -29.08 14.58
CA ASP A 703 -30.71 -29.26 13.69
C ASP A 703 -31.68 -28.08 13.57
N ASN A 704 -31.78 -27.23 14.61
CA ASN A 704 -32.68 -26.07 14.64
C ASN A 704 -32.06 -24.81 14.02
N TYR A 705 -30.73 -24.78 13.85
CA TYR A 705 -29.96 -23.61 13.42
C TYR A 705 -29.07 -23.88 12.19
N LYS A 706 -29.04 -25.12 11.68
CA LYS A 706 -28.17 -25.54 10.57
C LYS A 706 -28.29 -24.70 9.31
N ASN A 707 -29.47 -24.12 9.05
CA ASN A 707 -29.73 -23.20 7.94
C ASN A 707 -28.89 -21.90 7.95
N GLN A 708 -28.15 -21.65 9.03
CA GLN A 708 -27.22 -20.52 9.13
C GLN A 708 -25.77 -20.89 8.77
N PHE A 709 -25.41 -22.18 8.86
CA PHE A 709 -24.14 -22.70 8.37
C PHE A 709 -24.11 -22.59 6.84
N VAL A 710 -22.95 -22.77 6.19
CA VAL A 710 -22.92 -22.57 4.72
C VAL A 710 -23.52 -23.76 3.97
N ASN A 711 -23.38 -24.98 4.51
CA ASN A 711 -23.80 -26.22 3.87
C ASN A 711 -24.90 -27.01 4.61
N ASP A 712 -25.60 -26.42 5.58
CA ASP A 712 -26.52 -27.10 6.52
C ASP A 712 -25.87 -28.24 7.35
N LYS A 713 -24.53 -28.27 7.41
CA LYS A 713 -23.65 -29.21 8.11
C LYS A 713 -22.44 -28.46 8.68
N LEU A 714 -21.63 -29.14 9.49
CA LEU A 714 -20.23 -28.75 9.66
C LEU A 714 -19.45 -29.01 8.37
N ASP A 715 -18.47 -28.17 8.11
CA ASP A 715 -17.73 -28.08 6.85
C ASP A 715 -16.61 -29.14 6.75
N ASN A 716 -16.17 -29.69 7.88
CA ASN A 716 -15.42 -30.94 8.00
C ASN A 716 -16.29 -32.21 7.82
N GLY A 717 -17.62 -32.06 7.71
CA GLY A 717 -18.57 -33.15 7.52
C GLY A 717 -18.80 -34.05 8.74
N LYS A 718 -18.25 -33.70 9.91
CA LYS A 718 -18.45 -34.43 11.17
C LYS A 718 -19.84 -34.15 11.75
N ASN A 719 -20.29 -35.06 12.62
CA ASN A 719 -21.55 -34.87 13.35
C ASN A 719 -21.37 -33.87 14.50
N PHE A 720 -22.44 -33.18 14.87
CA PHE A 720 -22.47 -32.28 16.03
C PHE A 720 -23.76 -32.47 16.82
N SER A 721 -23.65 -33.10 17.99
CA SER A 721 -24.79 -33.44 18.87
C SER A 721 -24.88 -32.61 20.15
N THR A 722 -23.87 -31.77 20.42
CA THR A 722 -23.86 -30.90 21.60
C THR A 722 -24.98 -29.86 21.50
N THR A 723 -25.74 -29.73 22.59
CA THR A 723 -26.83 -28.78 22.77
C THR A 723 -26.57 -27.94 24.00
N PHE A 724 -27.14 -26.73 24.05
CA PHE A 724 -27.06 -25.90 25.26
C PHE A 724 -28.37 -25.21 25.59
N LYS A 725 -28.52 -24.85 26.87
CA LYS A 725 -29.60 -24.01 27.38
C LYS A 725 -29.07 -22.99 28.40
N ILE A 726 -29.39 -21.72 28.22
CA ILE A 726 -29.09 -20.68 29.23
C ILE A 726 -30.10 -20.83 30.37
N LEU A 727 -29.59 -21.08 31.57
CA LEU A 727 -30.38 -21.28 32.78
C LEU A 727 -30.65 -19.97 33.54
N SER A 728 -29.66 -19.09 33.59
CA SER A 728 -29.75 -17.80 34.29
C SER A 728 -28.70 -16.82 33.78
N ILE A 729 -29.02 -15.53 33.89
CA ILE A 729 -28.11 -14.39 33.80
C ILE A 729 -28.44 -13.53 35.02
N VAL A 730 -27.60 -13.60 36.06
CA VAL A 730 -27.85 -13.02 37.40
C VAL A 730 -26.60 -12.42 38.00
#